data_AF-A0A1F8XTP2-F1
#
_entry.id   AF-A0A1F8XTP2-F1
#
_cell.length_a   1.000
_cell.length_b   1.000
_cell.length_c   1.000
_cell.angle_alpha   90.00
_cell.angle_beta   90.00
_cell.angle_gamma   90.00
#
_symmetry.space_group_name_H-M   'P 1'
#
loop_
_entity.id
_entity.type
_entity.pdbx_description
1 polymer ?
#
loop_
_entity_poly.entity_id
_entity_poly.type
_entity_poly.pdbx_seq_one_letter_code
_entity_poly.pdbx_strand_id
1 'polypeptide(L)'
;MNRLKTIFYTITGLKVGLLATAVSVLIYIIQVPFFQEIDLKAFDFHFKSRGRVEPTGEVAIVAIDEKSLDAFGRWPWPRTRMAELVRKLNAMSPAVIAFDVVFSEPDESSGAAVFRKLRRDLSGADPRLASILKKAEADADNDRALASALEGTPAVLGYFFFTGDEVSGPVQKDKAYLIPSRFASIRQIGAEEPRFQVLGASGVTENIPVIAGSAENFGYFNIVPDKDGTVRWANLVIRYGEEFYPHISIEAIRRYADSPPLLLNVAEYGVDSINIGGVIVPTDENGRLLINYRGGPFTFPHYSAADIMAGGVPAEAIEGKIIIIGATATGIYDMRVTPFAGTFPGVEVLANAIDTVISGDFIYRPDWILIFDLLSIIIPGALLATVIPRVSALFTALFAMVMVAAYIFANHYVFTHLKLWLTDIYPVFTIVFVASSTTIFQFVSEERKKKEIREAFSRYVDRSVVNEIIKNPGLLSLGGEEKTLTVLFSDIRGFTNITEKLKPNVLVKLMNDYLTPMTDVILRNCGTVDKYMGDAIMAFWGAPLPQADHAVRACRTALEMERTLTETQKTWDKPGIPRLVSGIGLSTGKAVVGNMGSSTRFDYTVIGDAVNLGSRLEGLNKEYGTNIIVPKYTYLAAQEEFAFRELDIVKVKGKDLPIKIYELMGDKKAAVELKELIDLFETGLKAYRAKAWAMAEEYFGHVLELRPEDGPSKVYLSRIKVLRDSELPDYWDGVFVMKTK
;
A
#
# COMPACT_ATOMS: atom_id res chain seq x y z
N MET A 1 3.10 36.98 -10.89
CA MET A 1 1.97 36.03 -10.81
C MET A 1 2.24 34.64 -11.43
N ASN A 2 3.14 34.49 -12.42
CA ASN A 2 3.42 33.17 -13.03
C ASN A 2 4.31 32.22 -12.19
N ARG A 3 5.21 32.70 -11.31
CA ARG A 3 6.01 31.81 -10.43
C ARG A 3 5.22 31.14 -9.31
N LEU A 4 4.15 31.79 -8.81
CA LEU A 4 3.27 31.21 -7.77
C LEU A 4 2.40 30.07 -8.32
N LYS A 5 1.96 30.16 -9.59
CA LYS A 5 1.19 29.07 -10.22
C LYS A 5 2.03 27.82 -10.44
N THR A 6 3.31 27.93 -10.82
CA THR A 6 4.16 26.75 -11.06
C THR A 6 4.49 25.98 -9.77
N ILE A 7 4.58 26.67 -8.62
CA ILE A 7 4.79 26.04 -7.30
C ILE A 7 3.55 25.24 -6.86
N PHE A 8 2.34 25.66 -7.24
CA PHE A 8 1.12 24.93 -6.91
C PHE A 8 0.91 23.67 -7.78
N TYR A 9 1.31 23.69 -9.06
CA TYR A 9 1.06 22.59 -10.02
C TYR A 9 2.10 21.47 -10.06
N THR A 10 3.27 21.62 -9.44
CA THR A 10 4.21 20.50 -9.24
C THR A 10 3.84 19.73 -7.98
N ILE A 11 3.34 18.50 -8.13
CA ILE A 11 3.09 17.59 -7.01
C ILE A 11 4.44 17.20 -6.43
N THR A 12 4.65 17.48 -5.13
CA THR A 12 5.86 17.13 -4.39
C THR A 12 5.55 16.08 -3.33
N GLY A 13 6.55 15.33 -2.88
CA GLY A 13 6.37 14.34 -1.81
C GLY A 13 5.79 14.95 -0.53
N LEU A 14 6.16 16.21 -0.21
CA LEU A 14 5.58 16.97 0.90
C LEU A 14 4.06 17.14 0.76
N LYS A 15 3.57 17.55 -0.41
CA LYS A 15 2.13 17.72 -0.64
C LYS A 15 1.37 16.40 -0.55
N VAL A 16 1.95 15.31 -1.04
CA VAL A 16 1.37 13.96 -0.91
C VAL A 16 1.25 13.56 0.56
N GLY A 17 2.31 13.77 1.35
CA GLY A 17 2.28 13.47 2.78
C GLY A 17 1.28 14.32 3.57
N LEU A 18 1.20 15.62 3.26
CA LEU A 18 0.19 16.51 3.88
C LEU A 18 -1.24 16.12 3.50
N LEU A 19 -1.48 15.73 2.24
CA LEU A 19 -2.78 15.24 1.80
C LEU A 19 -3.14 13.93 2.51
N ALA A 20 -2.20 13.00 2.63
CA ALA A 20 -2.40 11.74 3.36
C ALA A 20 -2.70 11.97 4.85
N THR A 21 -2.06 12.98 5.45
CA THR A 21 -2.35 13.41 6.83
C THR A 21 -3.76 13.98 6.93
N ALA A 22 -4.18 14.85 6.01
CA ALA A 22 -5.52 15.43 5.98
C ALA A 22 -6.61 14.35 5.79
N VAL A 23 -6.35 13.32 4.98
CA VAL A 23 -7.22 12.15 4.84
C VAL A 23 -7.34 11.40 6.16
N SER A 24 -6.25 11.23 6.90
CA SER A 24 -6.26 10.54 8.21
C SER A 24 -7.06 11.33 9.25
N VAL A 25 -6.92 12.65 9.27
CA VAL A 25 -7.76 13.55 10.10
C VAL A 25 -9.23 13.43 9.71
N LEU A 26 -9.55 13.37 8.41
CA LEU A 26 -10.93 13.19 7.95
C LEU A 26 -11.52 11.85 8.39
N ILE A 27 -10.74 10.76 8.32
CA ILE A 27 -11.15 9.43 8.81
C ILE A 27 -11.45 9.47 10.32
N TYR A 28 -10.63 10.19 11.09
CA TYR A 28 -10.88 10.41 12.52
C TYR A 28 -12.17 11.21 12.77
N ILE A 29 -12.39 12.32 12.05
CA ILE A 29 -13.59 13.15 12.23
C ILE A 29 -14.87 12.40 11.83
N ILE A 30 -14.84 11.62 10.75
CA ILE A 30 -16.00 10.84 10.27
C ILE A 30 -16.27 9.63 11.17
N GLN A 31 -15.32 9.22 12.02
CA GLN A 31 -15.49 8.11 12.95
C GLN A 31 -15.88 6.81 12.22
N VAL A 32 -15.10 6.44 11.19
CA VAL A 32 -15.34 5.24 10.37
C VAL A 32 -15.40 3.98 11.26
N PRO A 33 -16.49 3.17 11.21
CA PRO A 33 -16.71 2.08 12.16
C PRO A 33 -15.55 1.07 12.27
N PHE A 34 -14.93 0.72 11.15
CA PHE A 34 -13.78 -0.19 11.10
C PHE A 34 -12.62 0.28 11.99
N PHE A 35 -12.31 1.58 12.00
CA PHE A 35 -11.26 2.13 12.85
C PHE A 35 -11.65 2.12 14.32
N GLN A 36 -12.91 2.47 14.63
CA GLN A 36 -13.41 2.43 16.00
C GLN A 36 -13.33 1.04 16.62
N GLU A 37 -13.69 -0.01 15.86
CA GLU A 37 -13.61 -1.39 16.34
C GLU A 37 -12.17 -1.81 16.65
N ILE A 38 -11.20 -1.43 15.82
CA ILE A 38 -9.78 -1.72 16.07
C ILE A 38 -9.26 -0.94 17.27
N ASP A 39 -9.69 0.32 17.44
CA ASP A 39 -9.32 1.14 18.59
C ASP A 39 -9.81 0.53 19.91
N LEU A 40 -11.02 -0.02 19.93
CA LEU A 40 -11.54 -0.77 21.08
C LEU A 40 -10.73 -2.04 21.37
N LYS A 41 -10.19 -2.71 20.35
CA LYS A 41 -9.27 -3.84 20.57
C LYS A 41 -7.90 -3.38 21.08
N ALA A 42 -7.42 -2.22 20.67
CA ALA A 42 -6.21 -1.62 21.24
C ALA A 42 -6.42 -1.25 22.72
N PHE A 43 -7.58 -0.69 23.05
CA PHE A 43 -7.99 -0.47 24.44
C PHE A 43 -7.96 -1.76 25.28
N ASP A 44 -8.51 -2.87 24.76
CA ASP A 44 -8.43 -4.17 25.45
C ASP A 44 -6.98 -4.66 25.64
N PHE A 45 -6.11 -4.40 24.64
CA PHE A 45 -4.69 -4.74 24.71
C PHE A 45 -4.00 -3.99 25.86
N HIS A 46 -4.37 -2.73 26.14
CA HIS A 46 -3.82 -2.01 27.28
C HIS A 46 -4.11 -2.70 28.62
N PHE A 47 -5.32 -3.23 28.82
CA PHE A 47 -5.64 -4.01 30.02
C PHE A 47 -4.84 -5.31 30.11
N LYS A 48 -4.80 -6.09 29.02
CA LYS A 48 -4.06 -7.35 28.99
C LYS A 48 -2.57 -7.15 29.25
N SER A 49 -1.98 -6.10 28.67
CA SER A 49 -0.57 -5.75 28.85
C SER A 49 -0.28 -5.18 30.23
N ARG A 50 -1.22 -4.42 30.83
CA ARG A 50 -1.09 -3.94 32.22
C ARG A 50 -1.07 -5.09 33.21
N GLY A 51 -1.83 -6.14 32.94
CA GLY A 51 -2.00 -7.27 33.84
C GLY A 51 -2.89 -6.96 35.03
N ARG A 52 -2.83 -7.83 36.04
CA ARG A 52 -3.64 -7.75 37.27
C ARG A 52 -3.19 -6.58 38.15
N VAL A 53 -4.17 -5.82 38.64
CA VAL A 53 -4.06 -4.80 39.68
C VAL A 53 -4.82 -5.33 40.90
N GLU A 54 -4.23 -5.28 42.08
CA GLU A 54 -4.92 -5.76 43.28
C GLU A 54 -6.16 -4.89 43.58
N PRO A 55 -7.33 -5.52 43.84
CA PRO A 55 -8.52 -4.80 44.31
C PRO A 55 -8.31 -4.15 45.69
N THR A 56 -9.21 -3.25 46.06
CA THR A 56 -9.18 -2.56 47.37
C THR A 56 -9.34 -3.51 48.56
N GLY A 57 -10.00 -4.66 48.36
CA GLY A 57 -10.35 -5.61 49.42
C GLY A 57 -11.72 -5.36 50.07
N GLU A 58 -12.42 -4.30 49.66
CA GLU A 58 -13.74 -3.89 50.18
C GLU A 58 -14.91 -4.68 49.58
N VAL A 59 -14.66 -5.46 48.51
CA VAL A 59 -15.69 -6.20 47.77
C VAL A 59 -15.41 -7.71 47.81
N ALA A 60 -16.43 -8.50 48.12
CA ALA A 60 -16.37 -9.95 48.06
C ALA A 60 -17.64 -10.54 47.41
N ILE A 61 -17.49 -11.71 46.80
CA ILE A 61 -18.57 -12.37 46.06
C ILE A 61 -18.97 -13.64 46.79
N VAL A 62 -20.26 -13.77 47.11
CA VAL A 62 -20.88 -14.99 47.59
C VAL A 62 -21.54 -15.68 46.40
N ALA A 63 -20.87 -16.74 45.94
CA ALA A 63 -21.16 -17.41 44.70
C ALA A 63 -22.18 -18.54 44.88
N ILE A 64 -23.24 -18.53 44.08
CA ILE A 64 -24.07 -19.72 43.83
C ILE A 64 -23.33 -20.53 42.75
N ASP A 65 -22.35 -21.31 43.23
CA ASP A 65 -21.45 -22.14 42.44
C ASP A 65 -21.91 -23.61 42.37
N GLU A 66 -21.19 -24.45 41.62
CA GLU A 66 -21.52 -25.88 41.49
C GLU A 66 -21.59 -26.58 42.85
N LYS A 67 -20.65 -26.26 43.76
CA LYS A 67 -20.65 -26.78 45.14
C LYS A 67 -21.95 -26.44 45.89
N SER A 68 -22.46 -25.23 45.70
CA SER A 68 -23.72 -24.82 46.29
C SER A 68 -24.91 -25.54 45.68
N LEU A 69 -24.91 -25.77 44.36
CA LEU A 69 -25.96 -26.54 43.69
C LEU A 69 -25.95 -28.02 44.08
N ASP A 70 -24.77 -28.60 44.29
CA ASP A 70 -24.61 -29.98 44.77
C ASP A 70 -25.12 -30.14 46.20
N ALA A 71 -24.82 -29.18 47.08
CA ALA A 71 -25.24 -29.23 48.48
C ALA A 71 -26.74 -29.01 48.67
N PHE A 72 -27.34 -28.15 47.85
CA PHE A 72 -28.68 -27.60 48.11
C PHE A 72 -29.71 -27.91 47.01
N GLY A 73 -29.27 -28.46 45.88
CA GLY A 73 -30.12 -28.73 44.72
C GLY A 73 -30.20 -27.55 43.76
N ARG A 74 -31.06 -27.71 42.75
CA ARG A 74 -31.14 -26.82 41.59
C ARG A 74 -31.61 -25.41 41.96
N TRP A 75 -31.06 -24.43 41.26
CA TRP A 75 -31.50 -23.03 41.28
C TRP A 75 -32.77 -22.86 40.40
N PRO A 76 -33.71 -21.94 40.75
CA PRO A 76 -33.74 -21.10 41.94
C PRO A 76 -34.04 -21.89 43.22
N TRP A 77 -33.39 -21.51 44.33
CA TRP A 77 -33.65 -22.13 45.64
C TRP A 77 -34.94 -21.60 46.30
N PRO A 78 -35.57 -22.40 47.19
CA PRO A 78 -36.64 -21.92 48.06
C PRO A 78 -36.22 -20.67 48.85
N ARG A 79 -37.15 -19.73 49.03
CA ARG A 79 -36.86 -18.44 49.68
C ARG A 79 -36.46 -18.58 51.14
N THR A 80 -36.87 -19.65 51.81
CA THR A 80 -36.39 -20.02 53.15
C THR A 80 -34.89 -20.27 53.20
N ARG A 81 -34.30 -20.81 52.12
CA ARG A 81 -32.85 -21.00 52.02
C ARG A 81 -32.12 -19.69 51.79
N MET A 82 -32.67 -18.84 50.92
CA MET A 82 -32.15 -17.48 50.75
C MET A 82 -32.22 -16.70 52.07
N ALA A 83 -33.30 -16.87 52.84
CA ALA A 83 -33.46 -16.26 54.15
C ALA A 83 -32.39 -16.73 55.15
N GLU A 84 -32.05 -18.03 55.15
CA GLU A 84 -30.97 -18.56 55.98
C GLU A 84 -29.60 -17.99 55.58
N LEU A 85 -29.32 -17.91 54.27
CA LEU A 85 -28.09 -17.30 53.76
C LEU A 85 -27.98 -15.84 54.20
N VAL A 86 -29.05 -15.07 54.07
CA VAL A 86 -29.13 -13.68 54.52
C VAL A 86 -28.84 -13.56 56.02
N ARG A 87 -29.47 -14.38 56.86
CA ARG A 87 -29.24 -14.34 58.31
C ARG A 87 -27.79 -14.66 58.67
N LYS A 88 -27.18 -15.65 58.00
CA LYS A 88 -25.77 -16.01 58.24
C LYS A 88 -24.83 -14.91 57.82
N LEU A 89 -25.05 -14.31 56.65
CA LEU A 89 -24.26 -13.16 56.20
C LEU A 89 -24.45 -11.98 57.16
N ASN A 90 -25.68 -11.63 57.52
CA ASN A 90 -25.95 -10.51 58.44
C ASN A 90 -25.28 -10.71 59.82
N ALA A 91 -25.20 -11.95 60.31
CA ALA A 91 -24.48 -12.29 61.54
C ALA A 91 -22.95 -12.09 61.45
N MET A 92 -22.40 -12.01 60.22
CA MET A 92 -20.99 -11.67 59.96
C MET A 92 -20.77 -10.17 59.71
N SER A 93 -21.80 -9.34 59.90
CA SER A 93 -21.74 -7.86 59.83
C SER A 93 -21.13 -7.28 58.54
N PRO A 94 -21.64 -7.64 57.35
CA PRO A 94 -21.26 -6.98 56.10
C PRO A 94 -21.71 -5.53 56.11
N ALA A 95 -20.99 -4.66 55.39
CA ALA A 95 -21.44 -3.29 55.21
C ALA A 95 -22.65 -3.22 54.28
N VAL A 96 -22.69 -4.06 53.24
CA VAL A 96 -23.79 -4.14 52.27
C VAL A 96 -23.94 -5.58 51.75
N ILE A 97 -25.18 -6.01 51.50
CA ILE A 97 -25.48 -7.26 50.76
C ILE A 97 -26.25 -6.90 49.48
N ALA A 98 -25.58 -6.90 48.34
CA ALA A 98 -26.17 -6.64 47.03
C ALA A 98 -26.59 -7.94 46.34
N PHE A 99 -27.82 -7.98 45.82
CA PHE A 99 -28.37 -9.15 45.13
C PHE A 99 -28.35 -8.97 43.63
N ASP A 100 -27.51 -9.73 42.94
CA ASP A 100 -27.55 -9.90 41.48
C ASP A 100 -28.60 -10.96 41.08
N VAL A 101 -29.79 -10.83 41.68
CA VAL A 101 -30.94 -11.73 41.52
C VAL A 101 -32.21 -10.90 41.70
N VAL A 102 -33.23 -11.18 40.88
CA VAL A 102 -34.57 -10.61 41.04
C VAL A 102 -35.56 -11.68 41.53
N PHE A 103 -36.39 -11.32 42.49
CA PHE A 103 -37.42 -12.18 43.07
C PHE A 103 -38.81 -11.80 42.54
N SER A 104 -39.01 -11.95 41.23
CA SER A 104 -40.17 -11.41 40.50
C SER A 104 -41.45 -12.23 40.59
N GLU A 105 -41.34 -13.48 41.03
CA GLU A 105 -42.46 -14.41 41.14
C GLU A 105 -42.56 -14.99 42.56
N PRO A 106 -43.78 -15.25 43.07
CA PRO A 106 -43.99 -15.94 44.35
C PRO A 106 -43.36 -17.34 44.39
N ASP A 107 -42.90 -17.76 45.56
CA ASP A 107 -42.30 -19.09 45.74
C ASP A 107 -43.37 -20.20 45.81
N GLU A 108 -43.50 -20.95 44.72
CA GLU A 108 -44.43 -22.07 44.61
C GLU A 108 -43.99 -23.33 45.36
N SER A 109 -42.74 -23.40 45.85
CA SER A 109 -42.27 -24.53 46.68
C SER A 109 -42.80 -24.50 48.11
N SER A 110 -43.55 -23.45 48.46
CA SER A 110 -44.16 -23.25 49.77
C SER A 110 -45.37 -24.18 50.02
N GLY A 111 -45.43 -24.77 51.22
CA GLY A 111 -46.64 -25.46 51.70
C GLY A 111 -47.82 -24.50 51.93
N ALA A 112 -47.57 -23.18 51.90
CA ALA A 112 -48.58 -22.14 52.12
C ALA A 112 -49.77 -22.23 51.16
N ALA A 113 -49.55 -22.57 49.88
CA ALA A 113 -50.64 -22.76 48.93
C ALA A 113 -51.58 -23.92 49.33
N VAL A 114 -51.01 -25.00 49.87
CA VAL A 114 -51.77 -26.16 50.39
C VAL A 114 -52.55 -25.76 51.64
N PHE A 115 -51.95 -25.06 52.59
CA PHE A 115 -52.65 -24.59 53.80
C PHE A 115 -53.72 -23.55 53.48
N ARG A 116 -53.49 -22.67 52.51
CA ARG A 116 -54.48 -21.69 52.00
C ARG A 116 -55.68 -22.39 51.38
N LYS A 117 -55.44 -23.45 50.59
CA LYS A 117 -56.49 -24.31 50.03
C LYS A 117 -57.25 -25.04 51.13
N LEU A 118 -56.57 -25.67 52.08
CA LEU A 118 -57.21 -26.34 53.23
C LEU A 118 -58.03 -25.37 54.08
N ARG A 119 -57.56 -24.15 54.33
CA ARG A 119 -58.30 -23.11 55.04
C ARG A 119 -59.55 -22.68 54.29
N ARG A 120 -59.50 -22.62 52.96
CA ARG A 120 -60.65 -22.30 52.10
C ARG A 120 -61.65 -23.46 52.04
N ASP A 121 -61.16 -24.69 51.88
CA ASP A 121 -62.01 -25.88 51.75
C ASP A 121 -62.65 -26.26 53.10
N LEU A 122 -62.03 -25.87 54.22
CA LEU A 122 -62.56 -26.04 55.60
C LEU A 122 -63.20 -24.75 56.15
N SER A 123 -63.62 -23.81 55.30
CA SER A 123 -64.26 -22.56 55.71
C SER A 123 -65.60 -22.83 56.40
N GLY A 124 -65.59 -22.88 57.74
CA GLY A 124 -66.72 -23.31 58.58
C GLY A 124 -66.33 -24.20 59.76
N ALA A 125 -65.08 -24.64 59.84
CA ALA A 125 -64.56 -25.42 60.96
C ALA A 125 -64.30 -24.57 62.23
N ASP A 126 -64.02 -25.26 63.35
CA ASP A 126 -63.67 -24.69 64.67
C ASP A 126 -62.71 -23.47 64.54
N PRO A 127 -63.00 -22.32 65.18
CA PRO A 127 -62.11 -21.16 65.24
C PRO A 127 -60.66 -21.49 65.60
N ARG A 128 -60.45 -22.53 66.43
CA ARG A 128 -59.12 -23.02 66.78
C ARG A 128 -58.39 -23.63 65.57
N LEU A 129 -59.06 -24.44 64.76
CA LEU A 129 -58.48 -25.01 63.54
C LEU A 129 -58.18 -23.93 62.50
N ALA A 130 -59.07 -22.95 62.34
CA ALA A 130 -58.83 -21.80 61.47
C ALA A 130 -57.59 -21.00 61.89
N SER A 131 -57.35 -20.83 63.21
CA SER A 131 -56.16 -20.18 63.73
C SER A 131 -54.88 -21.00 63.51
N ILE A 132 -54.93 -22.33 63.67
CA ILE A 132 -53.81 -23.24 63.42
C ILE A 132 -53.45 -23.24 61.94
N LEU A 133 -54.44 -23.33 61.04
CA LEU A 133 -54.21 -23.29 59.60
C LEU A 133 -53.68 -21.94 59.13
N LYS A 134 -54.15 -20.83 59.73
CA LYS A 134 -53.60 -19.49 59.46
C LYS A 134 -52.15 -19.37 59.92
N LYS A 135 -51.81 -19.95 61.08
CA LYS A 135 -50.42 -19.99 61.57
C LYS A 135 -49.54 -20.87 60.69
N ALA A 136 -50.00 -22.07 60.34
CA ALA A 136 -49.29 -23.00 59.46
C ALA A 136 -49.10 -22.43 58.04
N GLU A 137 -50.09 -21.71 57.50
CA GLU A 137 -49.97 -20.98 56.23
C GLU A 137 -48.85 -19.92 56.33
N ALA A 138 -48.82 -19.14 57.40
CA ALA A 138 -47.81 -18.11 57.61
C ALA A 138 -46.40 -18.68 57.86
N ASP A 139 -46.29 -19.77 58.62
CA ASP A 139 -45.02 -20.45 58.91
C ASP A 139 -44.47 -21.17 57.66
N ALA A 140 -45.35 -21.55 56.72
CA ALA A 140 -44.99 -22.19 55.46
C ALA A 140 -44.77 -21.19 54.30
N ASP A 141 -44.91 -19.88 54.54
CA ASP A 141 -44.73 -18.84 53.54
C ASP A 141 -43.24 -18.51 53.38
N ASN A 142 -42.62 -19.09 52.35
CA ASN A 142 -41.20 -18.93 52.10
C ASN A 142 -40.83 -17.48 51.72
N ASP A 143 -41.68 -16.78 50.97
CA ASP A 143 -41.43 -15.39 50.58
C ASP A 143 -41.39 -14.47 51.81
N ARG A 144 -42.31 -14.70 52.75
CA ARG A 144 -42.31 -13.99 54.04
C ARG A 144 -41.07 -14.31 54.88
N ALA A 145 -40.59 -15.54 54.85
CA ALA A 145 -39.37 -15.92 55.57
C ALA A 145 -38.13 -15.15 55.06
N LEU A 146 -38.04 -14.90 53.75
CA LEU A 146 -36.99 -14.05 53.17
C LEU A 146 -37.21 -12.57 53.50
N ALA A 147 -38.43 -12.07 53.35
CA ALA A 147 -38.79 -10.70 53.72
C ALA A 147 -38.36 -10.37 55.17
N SER A 148 -38.70 -11.23 56.13
CA SER A 148 -38.29 -11.07 57.53
C SER A 148 -36.79 -11.22 57.77
N ALA A 149 -36.04 -11.89 56.89
CA ALA A 149 -34.58 -11.93 56.98
C ALA A 149 -33.92 -10.66 56.42
N LEU A 150 -34.56 -10.01 55.45
CA LEU A 150 -34.10 -8.75 54.86
C LEU A 150 -34.36 -7.55 55.76
N GLU A 151 -35.43 -7.59 56.57
CA GLU A 151 -35.73 -6.54 57.56
C GLU A 151 -34.52 -6.28 58.50
N GLY A 152 -34.03 -5.04 58.50
CA GLY A 152 -32.89 -4.62 59.31
C GLY A 152 -31.51 -5.09 58.81
N THR A 153 -31.44 -5.74 57.65
CA THR A 153 -30.20 -6.09 56.97
C THR A 153 -29.82 -4.97 55.99
N PRO A 154 -28.52 -4.63 55.80
CA PRO A 154 -28.09 -3.64 54.80
C PRO A 154 -28.16 -4.20 53.37
N ALA A 155 -29.35 -4.66 52.95
CA ALA A 155 -29.56 -5.31 51.67
C ALA A 155 -29.92 -4.30 50.56
N VAL A 156 -29.33 -4.51 49.38
CA VAL A 156 -29.70 -3.82 48.13
C VAL A 156 -30.25 -4.85 47.17
N LEU A 157 -31.53 -4.75 46.83
CA LEU A 157 -32.20 -5.73 45.97
C LEU A 157 -32.07 -5.36 44.49
N GLY A 158 -31.76 -6.36 43.68
CA GLY A 158 -31.68 -6.24 42.23
C GLY A 158 -33.05 -6.19 41.56
N TYR A 159 -33.12 -5.48 40.44
CA TYR A 159 -34.22 -5.55 39.47
C TYR A 159 -33.69 -5.39 38.04
N PHE A 160 -34.53 -5.53 37.02
CA PHE A 160 -34.08 -5.44 35.63
C PHE A 160 -35.05 -4.63 34.77
N PHE A 161 -34.52 -3.80 33.87
CA PHE A 161 -35.28 -3.02 32.89
C PHE A 161 -35.30 -3.69 31.51
N PHE A 162 -36.42 -3.61 30.80
CA PHE A 162 -36.46 -3.93 29.38
C PHE A 162 -36.10 -2.69 28.56
N THR A 163 -35.17 -2.85 27.61
CA THR A 163 -34.67 -1.77 26.75
C THR A 163 -34.94 -2.11 25.29
N GLY A 164 -35.57 -1.20 24.54
CA GLY A 164 -35.98 -1.42 23.15
C GLY A 164 -37.43 -1.91 22.98
N ASP A 165 -37.78 -2.32 21.76
CA ASP A 165 -39.13 -2.74 21.34
C ASP A 165 -39.46 -4.20 21.69
N GLU A 166 -38.49 -4.98 22.17
CA GLU A 166 -38.68 -6.37 22.58
C GLU A 166 -39.35 -6.46 23.95
N VAL A 167 -40.65 -6.18 23.98
CA VAL A 167 -41.49 -6.51 25.13
C VAL A 167 -42.16 -7.86 24.87
N SER A 168 -41.48 -8.93 25.26
CA SER A 168 -42.03 -10.30 25.27
C SER A 168 -42.17 -10.80 26.71
N GLY A 169 -43.00 -10.16 27.53
CA GLY A 169 -43.20 -10.58 28.92
C GLY A 169 -44.32 -9.81 29.64
N PRO A 170 -44.79 -10.29 30.82
CA PRO A 170 -45.77 -9.59 31.62
C PRO A 170 -45.16 -8.30 32.19
N VAL A 171 -45.23 -7.20 31.43
CA VAL A 171 -44.79 -5.88 31.88
C VAL A 171 -45.71 -5.39 32.98
N GLN A 172 -45.18 -5.26 34.19
CA GLN A 172 -45.86 -4.54 35.26
C GLN A 172 -45.72 -3.04 34.96
N LYS A 173 -46.85 -2.39 34.69
CA LYS A 173 -46.91 -0.94 34.42
C LYS A 173 -47.07 -0.11 35.70
N ASP A 174 -47.33 -0.75 36.84
CA ASP A 174 -47.61 -0.09 38.12
C ASP A 174 -46.36 -0.04 39.01
N LYS A 175 -45.85 1.18 39.19
CA LYS A 175 -44.49 1.56 39.65
C LYS A 175 -44.30 1.67 41.17
N ALA A 176 -44.91 0.81 41.98
CA ALA A 176 -45.03 1.10 43.42
C ALA A 176 -43.70 1.05 44.20
N TYR A 177 -42.76 0.16 43.85
CA TYR A 177 -41.58 -0.12 44.69
C TYR A 177 -40.24 0.44 44.19
N LEU A 178 -40.19 1.04 42.98
CA LEU A 178 -38.98 1.67 42.44
C LEU A 178 -38.70 3.08 42.98
N ILE A 179 -39.73 3.77 43.48
CA ILE A 179 -39.68 5.18 43.86
C ILE A 179 -38.55 5.53 44.86
N PRO A 180 -38.23 4.71 45.89
CA PRO A 180 -37.17 5.02 46.85
C PRO A 180 -35.77 5.10 46.25
N SER A 181 -35.54 4.52 45.07
CA SER A 181 -34.22 4.37 44.47
C SER A 181 -33.96 5.31 43.30
N ARG A 182 -34.79 6.33 43.09
CA ARG A 182 -34.55 7.34 42.03
C ARG A 182 -33.45 8.33 42.43
N PHE A 183 -32.82 8.96 41.44
CA PHE A 183 -31.97 10.12 41.70
C PHE A 183 -32.76 11.23 42.42
N ALA A 184 -32.24 11.72 43.55
CA ALA A 184 -32.97 12.63 44.43
C ALA A 184 -33.18 14.01 43.78
N SER A 185 -32.19 14.46 43.00
CA SER A 185 -32.32 15.64 42.16
C SER A 185 -31.39 15.58 40.95
N ILE A 186 -31.77 16.34 39.94
CA ILE A 186 -31.00 16.54 38.71
C ILE A 186 -30.45 17.97 38.77
N ARG A 187 -29.13 18.10 38.78
CA ARG A 187 -28.45 19.39 38.75
C ARG A 187 -28.01 19.69 37.33
N GLN A 188 -28.60 20.74 36.75
CA GLN A 188 -28.18 21.25 35.44
C GLN A 188 -26.96 22.16 35.58
N ILE A 189 -25.98 21.94 34.72
CA ILE A 189 -24.75 22.72 34.63
C ILE A 189 -24.72 23.36 33.23
N GLY A 190 -24.97 24.66 33.16
CA GLY A 190 -24.69 25.48 31.98
C GLY A 190 -25.75 25.54 30.86
N ALA A 191 -26.86 24.81 30.92
CA ALA A 191 -27.91 24.83 29.88
C ALA A 191 -29.35 24.89 30.44
N GLU A 192 -30.27 25.57 29.73
CA GLU A 192 -31.70 25.70 30.10
C GLU A 192 -32.52 24.42 29.81
N GLU A 193 -32.15 23.63 28.79
CA GLU A 193 -32.77 22.32 28.48
C GLU A 193 -31.71 21.30 28.03
N PRO A 194 -31.31 20.34 28.89
CA PRO A 194 -30.34 19.32 28.51
C PRO A 194 -30.95 18.27 27.57
N ARG A 195 -30.20 17.86 26.54
CA ARG A 195 -30.57 16.72 25.69
C ARG A 195 -30.14 15.41 26.35
N PHE A 196 -31.11 14.63 26.84
CA PHE A 196 -30.84 13.32 27.43
C PHE A 196 -30.68 12.24 26.34
N GLN A 197 -29.46 11.72 26.18
CA GLN A 197 -29.17 10.54 25.35
C GLN A 197 -29.05 9.24 26.20
N VAL A 198 -29.46 9.29 27.47
CA VAL A 198 -29.42 8.16 28.38
C VAL A 198 -30.34 7.03 27.89
N LEU A 199 -29.92 5.79 28.12
CA LEU A 199 -30.68 4.60 27.79
C LEU A 199 -32.08 4.64 28.40
N GLY A 200 -33.10 4.53 27.55
CA GLY A 200 -34.50 4.48 27.95
C GLY A 200 -34.99 3.05 28.15
N ALA A 201 -35.70 2.82 29.26
CA ALA A 201 -36.40 1.58 29.52
C ALA A 201 -37.87 1.66 29.09
N SER A 202 -38.39 0.57 28.52
CA SER A 202 -39.80 0.40 28.09
C SER A 202 -40.64 -0.37 29.12
N GLY A 203 -40.00 -1.13 30.00
CA GLY A 203 -40.66 -1.89 31.07
C GLY A 203 -39.68 -2.30 32.16
N VAL A 204 -40.18 -2.90 33.24
CA VAL A 204 -39.38 -3.32 34.39
C VAL A 204 -39.90 -4.65 34.95
N THR A 205 -38.97 -5.44 35.49
CA THR A 205 -39.26 -6.62 36.31
C THR A 205 -38.71 -6.37 37.71
N GLU A 206 -39.63 -6.19 38.67
CA GLU A 206 -39.35 -5.88 40.07
C GLU A 206 -39.46 -7.12 40.97
N ASN A 207 -39.05 -6.97 42.23
CA ASN A 207 -39.31 -7.96 43.28
C ASN A 207 -40.80 -7.96 43.66
N ILE A 208 -41.33 -9.11 44.08
CA ILE A 208 -42.71 -9.19 44.59
C ILE A 208 -42.93 -8.25 45.80
N PRO A 209 -44.14 -7.70 45.98
CA PRO A 209 -44.45 -6.70 47.00
C PRO A 209 -43.97 -7.02 48.43
N VAL A 210 -44.09 -8.28 48.86
CA VAL A 210 -43.69 -8.70 50.21
C VAL A 210 -42.19 -8.64 50.44
N ILE A 211 -41.38 -8.93 49.41
CA ILE A 211 -39.92 -8.84 49.47
C ILE A 211 -39.47 -7.39 49.28
N ALA A 212 -40.06 -6.69 48.31
CA ALA A 212 -39.77 -5.29 48.05
C ALA A 212 -40.10 -4.40 49.27
N GLY A 213 -41.14 -4.70 50.04
CA GLY A 213 -41.46 -3.97 51.27
C GLY A 213 -40.45 -4.09 52.40
N SER A 214 -39.49 -5.04 52.32
CA SER A 214 -38.53 -5.34 53.38
C SER A 214 -37.11 -4.83 53.12
N ALA A 215 -36.87 -4.14 52.00
CA ALA A 215 -35.59 -3.51 51.68
C ALA A 215 -35.74 -2.01 51.43
N GLU A 216 -34.71 -1.23 51.77
CA GLU A 216 -34.72 0.23 51.64
C GLU A 216 -34.16 0.71 50.29
N ASN A 217 -33.27 -0.07 49.68
CA ASN A 217 -32.50 0.31 48.49
C ASN A 217 -32.63 -0.76 47.38
N PHE A 218 -32.75 -0.29 46.15
CA PHE A 218 -32.90 -1.12 44.96
C PHE A 218 -32.03 -0.58 43.83
N GLY A 219 -31.40 -1.46 43.06
CA GLY A 219 -30.71 -1.04 41.84
C GLY A 219 -30.87 -2.03 40.71
N TYR A 220 -30.83 -1.56 39.47
CA TYR A 220 -30.88 -2.45 38.32
C TYR A 220 -29.49 -3.05 38.03
N PHE A 221 -29.46 -4.24 37.43
CA PHE A 221 -28.21 -4.94 37.05
C PHE A 221 -28.09 -5.16 35.52
N ASN A 222 -28.84 -4.39 34.71
CA ASN A 222 -28.71 -4.41 33.26
C ASN A 222 -27.26 -4.22 32.79
N ILE A 223 -26.80 -5.12 31.93
CA ILE A 223 -25.51 -5.02 31.24
C ILE A 223 -25.77 -4.79 29.75
N VAL A 224 -25.22 -3.68 29.22
CA VAL A 224 -25.26 -3.36 27.78
C VAL A 224 -23.85 -3.47 27.22
N PRO A 225 -23.54 -4.48 26.40
CA PRO A 225 -22.21 -4.60 25.80
C PRO A 225 -21.99 -3.54 24.72
N ASP A 226 -20.73 -3.28 24.40
CA ASP A 226 -20.36 -2.51 23.20
C ASP A 226 -20.78 -3.27 21.92
N LYS A 227 -20.70 -2.59 20.77
CA LYS A 227 -21.05 -3.18 19.46
C LYS A 227 -20.32 -4.49 19.14
N ASP A 228 -19.12 -4.68 19.72
CA ASP A 228 -18.31 -5.88 19.56
C ASP A 228 -18.60 -6.98 20.60
N GLY A 229 -19.64 -6.80 21.43
CA GLY A 229 -20.05 -7.74 22.47
C GLY A 229 -19.27 -7.62 23.78
N THR A 230 -18.24 -6.76 23.86
CA THR A 230 -17.40 -6.62 25.05
C THR A 230 -18.00 -5.61 26.03
N VAL A 231 -18.02 -5.95 27.31
CA VAL A 231 -18.50 -5.08 28.39
C VAL A 231 -17.34 -4.23 28.89
N ARG A 232 -17.19 -3.01 28.37
CA ARG A 232 -16.20 -2.02 28.85
C ARG A 232 -16.81 -0.98 29.78
N TRP A 233 -18.11 -0.77 29.62
CA TRP A 233 -18.88 0.28 30.27
C TRP A 233 -19.87 -0.32 31.27
N ALA A 234 -20.05 0.35 32.41
CA ALA A 234 -21.17 0.17 33.29
C ALA A 234 -22.18 1.29 33.04
N ASN A 235 -23.40 0.96 32.63
CA ASN A 235 -24.50 1.92 32.55
C ASN A 235 -24.92 2.26 33.97
N LEU A 236 -24.59 3.47 34.44
CA LEU A 236 -24.89 3.88 35.80
C LEU A 236 -26.27 4.53 35.92
N VAL A 237 -26.82 5.02 34.81
CA VAL A 237 -28.13 5.70 34.75
C VAL A 237 -29.00 5.06 33.67
N ILE A 238 -30.25 4.74 34.02
CA ILE A 238 -31.31 4.40 33.07
C ILE A 238 -32.50 5.34 33.31
N ARG A 239 -33.11 5.80 32.22
CA ARG A 239 -34.34 6.61 32.27
C ARG A 239 -35.56 5.69 32.12
N TYR A 240 -36.51 5.80 33.05
CA TYR A 240 -37.80 5.09 32.95
C TYR A 240 -38.97 6.04 33.26
N GLY A 241 -39.71 6.41 32.23
CA GLY A 241 -40.63 7.56 32.29
C GLY A 241 -39.84 8.87 32.40
N GLU A 242 -40.25 9.74 33.33
CA GLU A 242 -39.59 11.03 33.60
C GLU A 242 -38.49 10.94 34.69
N GLU A 243 -38.29 9.77 35.27
CA GLU A 243 -37.37 9.56 36.39
C GLU A 243 -36.11 8.80 35.94
N PHE A 244 -35.03 9.02 36.69
CA PHE A 244 -33.74 8.37 36.47
C PHE A 244 -33.44 7.43 37.63
N TYR A 245 -32.89 6.27 37.29
CA TYR A 245 -32.59 5.20 38.23
C TYR A 245 -31.08 4.87 38.19
N PRO A 246 -30.46 4.62 39.34
CA PRO A 246 -29.08 4.20 39.49
C PRO A 246 -28.92 2.69 39.33
N HIS A 247 -27.77 2.30 38.80
CA HIS A 247 -27.35 0.89 38.75
C HIS A 247 -27.10 0.34 40.17
N ILE A 248 -27.22 -0.97 40.35
CA ILE A 248 -27.02 -1.65 41.63
C ILE A 248 -25.63 -1.40 42.23
N SER A 249 -24.60 -1.16 41.40
CA SER A 249 -23.28 -0.73 41.90
C SER A 249 -23.37 0.58 42.67
N ILE A 250 -24.05 1.57 42.12
CA ILE A 250 -24.19 2.90 42.73
C ILE A 250 -25.02 2.83 44.01
N GLU A 251 -26.08 2.02 44.03
CA GLU A 251 -26.87 1.83 45.26
C GLU A 251 -26.13 1.03 46.34
N ALA A 252 -25.31 0.05 45.96
CA ALA A 252 -24.42 -0.62 46.91
C ALA A 252 -23.41 0.36 47.52
N ILE A 253 -22.76 1.20 46.69
CA ILE A 253 -21.82 2.22 47.17
C ILE A 253 -22.54 3.27 48.02
N ARG A 254 -23.73 3.71 47.60
CA ARG A 254 -24.56 4.66 48.33
C ARG A 254 -24.92 4.10 49.71
N ARG A 255 -25.36 2.83 49.80
CA ARG A 255 -25.67 2.18 51.07
C ARG A 255 -24.43 2.03 51.95
N TYR A 256 -23.29 1.67 51.36
CA TYR A 256 -21.99 1.60 52.03
C TYR A 256 -21.57 2.96 52.62
N ALA A 257 -21.89 4.06 51.93
CA ALA A 257 -21.67 5.44 52.36
C ALA A 257 -22.78 6.01 53.27
N ASP A 258 -23.60 5.16 53.89
CA ASP A 258 -24.73 5.54 54.75
C ASP A 258 -25.87 6.32 54.05
N SER A 259 -26.17 5.90 52.82
CA SER A 259 -27.34 6.32 52.03
C SER A 259 -27.48 7.83 51.75
N PRO A 260 -26.43 8.56 51.34
CA PRO A 260 -26.53 9.98 51.02
C PRO A 260 -27.45 10.21 49.80
N PRO A 261 -27.94 11.44 49.60
CA PRO A 261 -28.69 11.78 48.39
C PRO A 261 -27.85 11.58 47.13
N LEU A 262 -28.42 10.92 46.12
CA LEU A 262 -27.83 10.82 44.79
C LEU A 262 -28.20 12.04 43.95
N LEU A 263 -27.19 12.74 43.44
CA LEU A 263 -27.38 13.87 42.53
C LEU A 263 -26.86 13.51 41.14
N LEU A 264 -27.69 13.71 40.13
CA LEU A 264 -27.29 13.55 38.73
C LEU A 264 -26.88 14.90 38.16
N ASN A 265 -25.60 15.07 37.83
CA ASN A 265 -25.13 16.29 37.18
C ASN A 265 -25.26 16.13 35.66
N VAL A 266 -25.90 17.12 35.02
CA VAL A 266 -26.19 17.09 33.59
C VAL A 266 -25.66 18.37 32.95
N ALA A 267 -24.89 18.22 31.88
CA ALA A 267 -24.35 19.30 31.07
C ALA A 267 -25.13 19.47 29.75
N GLU A 268 -24.67 20.37 28.87
CA GLU A 268 -25.32 20.71 27.60
C GLU A 268 -25.58 19.48 26.69
N TYR A 269 -24.64 18.52 26.69
CA TYR A 269 -24.65 17.38 25.77
C TYR A 269 -25.08 16.05 26.39
N GLY A 270 -25.32 15.99 27.71
CA GLY A 270 -25.71 14.76 28.40
C GLY A 270 -25.33 14.73 29.88
N VAL A 271 -25.21 13.52 30.43
CA VAL A 271 -24.76 13.32 31.82
C VAL A 271 -23.28 13.66 31.95
N ASP A 272 -22.91 14.40 32.99
CA ASP A 272 -21.51 14.74 33.28
C ASP A 272 -20.94 13.83 34.38
N SER A 273 -21.70 13.69 35.48
CA SER A 273 -21.25 12.94 36.64
C SER A 273 -22.39 12.57 37.58
N ILE A 274 -22.14 11.60 38.45
CA ILE A 274 -23.02 11.24 39.56
C ILE A 274 -22.33 11.64 40.87
N ASN A 275 -23.04 12.35 41.75
CA ASN A 275 -22.55 12.68 43.07
C ASN A 275 -23.20 11.80 44.14
N ILE A 276 -22.36 11.10 44.91
CA ILE A 276 -22.74 10.25 46.04
C ILE A 276 -22.15 10.86 47.31
N GLY A 277 -22.92 11.73 47.99
CA GLY A 277 -22.50 12.30 49.29
C GLY A 277 -21.15 13.05 49.27
N GLY A 278 -20.76 13.62 48.13
CA GLY A 278 -19.47 14.32 47.95
C GLY A 278 -18.49 13.59 47.03
N VAL A 279 -18.66 12.28 46.79
CA VAL A 279 -17.87 11.52 45.82
C VAL A 279 -18.42 11.76 44.43
N ILE A 280 -17.59 12.25 43.50
CA ILE A 280 -17.96 12.53 42.12
C ILE A 280 -17.52 11.36 41.25
N VAL A 281 -18.49 10.63 40.69
CA VAL A 281 -18.28 9.55 39.73
C VAL A 281 -18.37 10.14 38.32
N PRO A 282 -17.27 10.16 37.54
CA PRO A 282 -17.29 10.66 36.18
C PRO A 282 -18.07 9.72 35.27
N THR A 283 -18.84 10.28 34.33
CA THR A 283 -19.55 9.51 33.31
C THR A 283 -19.29 10.07 31.91
N ASP A 284 -19.57 9.28 30.89
CA ASP A 284 -19.80 9.82 29.54
C ASP A 284 -21.16 10.53 29.44
N GLU A 285 -21.44 11.14 28.30
CA GLU A 285 -22.69 11.85 28.02
C GLU A 285 -23.96 10.98 28.14
N ASN A 286 -23.80 9.64 28.09
CA ASN A 286 -24.87 8.67 28.21
C ASN A 286 -25.04 8.14 29.65
N GLY A 287 -24.29 8.65 30.62
CA GLY A 287 -24.34 8.20 32.01
C GLY A 287 -23.64 6.87 32.26
N ARG A 288 -22.62 6.54 31.46
CA ARG A 288 -21.83 5.31 31.57
C ARG A 288 -20.48 5.57 32.20
N LEU A 289 -20.01 4.63 32.99
CA LEU A 289 -18.67 4.61 33.58
C LEU A 289 -17.78 3.62 32.83
N LEU A 290 -16.58 4.04 32.44
CA LEU A 290 -15.58 3.15 31.90
C LEU A 290 -14.97 2.32 33.03
N ILE A 291 -15.15 0.99 32.99
CA ILE A 291 -14.76 0.10 34.09
C ILE A 291 -13.25 -0.10 34.07
N ASN A 292 -12.59 0.21 35.17
CA ASN A 292 -11.16 -0.06 35.33
C ASN A 292 -10.95 -1.47 35.88
N TYR A 293 -11.09 -2.47 35.01
CA TYR A 293 -11.00 -3.89 35.38
C TYR A 293 -9.71 -4.24 36.13
N ARG A 294 -9.83 -4.90 37.29
CA ARG A 294 -8.69 -5.29 38.13
C ARG A 294 -7.90 -6.46 37.59
N GLY A 295 -8.51 -7.36 36.84
CA GLY A 295 -7.80 -8.48 36.25
C GLY A 295 -8.72 -9.42 35.47
N GLY A 296 -8.22 -10.63 35.24
CA GLY A 296 -9.00 -11.73 34.69
C GLY A 296 -10.08 -12.25 35.65
N PRO A 297 -10.80 -13.31 35.27
CA PRO A 297 -11.82 -13.92 36.13
C PRO A 297 -11.25 -14.33 37.50
N PHE A 298 -12.07 -14.26 38.54
CA PHE A 298 -11.73 -14.61 39.92
C PHE A 298 -10.61 -13.73 40.52
N THR A 299 -10.58 -12.45 40.14
CA THR A 299 -9.70 -11.44 40.75
C THR A 299 -10.19 -11.06 42.15
N PHE A 300 -11.51 -10.98 42.34
CA PHE A 300 -12.12 -10.72 43.66
C PHE A 300 -12.25 -12.00 44.49
N PRO A 301 -12.26 -11.92 45.83
CA PRO A 301 -12.53 -13.08 46.68
C PRO A 301 -13.91 -13.69 46.40
N HIS A 302 -13.94 -15.00 46.12
CA HIS A 302 -15.16 -15.77 45.90
C HIS A 302 -15.35 -16.78 47.03
N TYR A 303 -16.53 -16.75 47.66
CA TYR A 303 -16.93 -17.68 48.69
C TYR A 303 -18.18 -18.43 48.25
N SER A 304 -18.15 -19.75 48.28
CA SER A 304 -19.33 -20.56 47.97
C SER A 304 -20.45 -20.26 48.98
N ALA A 305 -21.68 -20.09 48.51
CA ALA A 305 -22.84 -19.97 49.40
C ALA A 305 -22.98 -21.21 50.30
N ALA A 306 -22.58 -22.41 49.84
CA ALA A 306 -22.48 -23.60 50.70
C ALA A 306 -21.49 -23.45 51.85
N ASP A 307 -20.35 -22.78 51.64
CA ASP A 307 -19.37 -22.59 52.72
C ASP A 307 -19.84 -21.57 53.76
N ILE A 308 -20.52 -20.50 53.32
CA ILE A 308 -21.19 -19.57 54.24
C ILE A 308 -22.24 -20.32 55.07
N MET A 309 -23.05 -21.15 54.41
CA MET A 309 -24.10 -21.94 55.03
C MET A 309 -23.54 -23.06 55.94
N ALA A 310 -22.33 -23.56 55.70
CA ALA A 310 -21.66 -24.52 56.57
C ALA A 310 -20.89 -23.86 57.73
N GLY A 311 -20.70 -22.53 57.71
CA GLY A 311 -19.83 -21.83 58.66
C GLY A 311 -18.33 -22.03 58.38
N GLY A 312 -17.97 -22.37 57.15
CA GLY A 312 -16.58 -22.61 56.71
C GLY A 312 -15.82 -21.35 56.31
N VAL A 313 -16.47 -20.18 56.30
CA VAL A 313 -15.87 -18.89 55.93
C VAL A 313 -15.65 -18.05 57.20
N PRO A 314 -14.43 -17.51 57.41
CA PRO A 314 -14.14 -16.65 58.56
C PRO A 314 -14.93 -15.33 58.51
N ALA A 315 -15.29 -14.76 59.66
CA ALA A 315 -16.09 -13.52 59.73
C ALA A 315 -15.38 -12.34 59.05
N GLU A 316 -14.05 -12.27 59.18
CA GLU A 316 -13.18 -11.24 58.61
C GLU A 316 -13.19 -11.22 57.07
N ALA A 317 -13.64 -12.30 56.44
CA ALA A 317 -13.83 -12.36 55.00
C ALA A 317 -15.02 -11.51 54.53
N ILE A 318 -16.00 -11.26 55.41
CA ILE A 318 -17.31 -10.64 55.13
C ILE A 318 -17.49 -9.32 55.88
N GLU A 319 -16.98 -9.23 57.11
CA GLU A 319 -17.14 -8.09 58.00
C GLU A 319 -16.73 -6.76 57.33
N GLY A 320 -17.63 -5.78 57.38
CA GLY A 320 -17.39 -4.44 56.84
C GLY A 320 -17.32 -4.33 55.31
N LYS A 321 -17.50 -5.43 54.57
CA LYS A 321 -17.37 -5.44 53.10
C LYS A 321 -18.70 -5.33 52.38
N ILE A 322 -18.63 -4.95 51.11
CA ILE A 322 -19.72 -5.06 50.16
C ILE A 322 -19.75 -6.49 49.61
N ILE A 323 -20.81 -7.20 49.94
CA ILE A 323 -21.03 -8.59 49.54
C ILE A 323 -21.97 -8.63 48.37
N ILE A 324 -21.56 -9.24 47.26
CA ILE A 324 -22.40 -9.44 46.09
C ILE A 324 -22.81 -10.92 46.05
N ILE A 325 -24.12 -11.18 46.03
CA ILE A 325 -24.66 -12.53 45.86
C ILE A 325 -25.09 -12.70 44.41
N GLY A 326 -24.52 -13.69 43.72
CA GLY A 326 -24.82 -13.96 42.32
C GLY A 326 -24.49 -15.38 41.88
N ALA A 327 -25.04 -15.79 40.73
CA ALA A 327 -24.80 -17.11 40.16
C ALA A 327 -23.48 -17.17 39.41
N THR A 328 -22.65 -18.17 39.72
CA THR A 328 -21.37 -18.43 39.03
C THR A 328 -21.26 -19.87 38.52
N ALA A 329 -22.27 -20.72 38.76
CA ALA A 329 -22.34 -22.08 38.23
C ALA A 329 -22.63 -22.11 36.73
N THR A 330 -22.05 -23.08 36.03
CA THR A 330 -21.88 -23.08 34.57
C THR A 330 -23.20 -23.06 33.79
N GLY A 331 -24.26 -23.63 34.37
CA GLY A 331 -25.58 -23.72 33.74
C GLY A 331 -26.52 -22.54 34.01
N ILE A 332 -26.16 -21.66 34.95
CA ILE A 332 -27.05 -20.59 35.45
C ILE A 332 -26.37 -19.22 35.58
N TYR A 333 -25.05 -19.16 35.40
CA TYR A 333 -24.29 -17.91 35.43
C TYR A 333 -24.33 -17.15 34.10
N ASP A 334 -24.34 -15.83 34.21
CA ASP A 334 -24.30 -14.92 33.07
C ASP A 334 -22.86 -14.65 32.64
N MET A 335 -22.55 -15.02 31.39
CA MET A 335 -21.19 -14.99 30.86
C MET A 335 -20.96 -13.82 29.94
N ARG A 336 -19.93 -13.05 30.26
CA ARG A 336 -19.61 -11.81 29.56
C ARG A 336 -18.22 -11.87 28.94
N VAL A 337 -18.06 -11.10 27.87
CA VAL A 337 -16.77 -10.79 27.27
C VAL A 337 -16.31 -9.48 27.88
N THR A 338 -15.08 -9.44 28.41
CA THR A 338 -14.47 -8.25 29.01
C THR A 338 -13.11 -7.97 28.36
N PRO A 339 -12.51 -6.79 28.59
CA PRO A 339 -11.17 -6.48 28.10
C PRO A 339 -10.10 -7.52 28.48
N PHE A 340 -10.26 -8.24 29.60
CA PHE A 340 -9.31 -9.26 30.04
C PHE A 340 -9.58 -10.65 29.44
N ALA A 341 -10.84 -11.08 29.35
CA ALA A 341 -11.19 -12.46 28.98
C ALA A 341 -12.49 -12.54 28.18
N GLY A 342 -12.58 -13.50 27.25
CA GLY A 342 -13.80 -13.77 26.49
C GLY A 342 -14.89 -14.54 27.25
N THR A 343 -14.68 -14.76 28.55
CA THR A 343 -15.42 -15.69 29.40
C THR A 343 -15.21 -15.20 30.82
N PHE A 344 -16.16 -14.41 31.33
CA PHE A 344 -16.05 -13.66 32.58
C PHE A 344 -17.39 -13.64 33.35
N PRO A 345 -17.42 -13.92 34.66
CA PRO A 345 -18.66 -13.90 35.45
C PRO A 345 -19.30 -12.50 35.50
N GLY A 346 -20.60 -12.40 35.16
CA GLY A 346 -21.34 -11.12 35.19
C GLY A 346 -21.31 -10.42 36.55
N VAL A 347 -21.44 -11.19 37.64
CA VAL A 347 -21.35 -10.69 39.02
C VAL A 347 -20.01 -10.01 39.32
N GLU A 348 -18.93 -10.42 38.65
CA GLU A 348 -17.60 -9.84 38.83
C GLU A 348 -17.43 -8.55 38.00
N VAL A 349 -18.22 -8.34 36.94
CA VAL A 349 -18.31 -7.03 36.27
C VAL A 349 -18.83 -5.98 37.25
N LEU A 350 -19.87 -6.34 38.03
CA LEU A 350 -20.41 -5.50 39.09
C LEU A 350 -19.34 -5.19 40.16
N ALA A 351 -18.58 -6.19 40.59
CA ALA A 351 -17.48 -6.00 41.55
C ALA A 351 -16.42 -5.02 41.03
N ASN A 352 -16.03 -5.13 39.75
CA ASN A 352 -15.09 -4.20 39.13
C ASN A 352 -15.64 -2.76 39.06
N ALA A 353 -16.92 -2.59 38.76
CA ALA A 353 -17.55 -1.27 38.73
C ALA A 353 -17.58 -0.64 40.13
N ILE A 354 -17.92 -1.42 41.17
CA ILE A 354 -17.92 -0.96 42.56
C ILE A 354 -16.51 -0.55 43.00
N ASP A 355 -15.52 -1.42 42.78
CA ASP A 355 -14.14 -1.18 43.18
C ASP A 355 -13.50 0.01 42.41
N THR A 356 -13.87 0.21 41.14
CA THR A 356 -13.47 1.41 40.36
C THR A 356 -13.92 2.69 41.06
N VAL A 357 -15.17 2.74 41.56
CA VAL A 357 -15.70 3.92 42.24
C VAL A 357 -15.12 4.09 43.65
N ILE A 358 -15.04 3.02 44.44
CA ILE A 358 -14.52 3.07 45.82
C ILE A 358 -13.05 3.51 45.85
N SER A 359 -12.24 3.00 44.92
CA SER A 359 -10.82 3.37 44.81
C SER A 359 -10.61 4.78 44.25
N GLY A 360 -11.59 5.36 43.56
CA GLY A 360 -11.43 6.56 42.76
C GLY A 360 -10.48 6.39 41.56
N ASP A 361 -10.13 5.15 41.17
CA ASP A 361 -9.21 4.85 40.08
C ASP A 361 -9.93 4.84 38.72
N PHE A 362 -10.44 5.99 38.31
CA PHE A 362 -11.22 6.16 37.09
C PHE A 362 -10.33 6.26 35.85
N ILE A 363 -10.80 5.70 34.73
CA ILE A 363 -10.23 5.96 33.40
C ILE A 363 -11.00 7.11 32.77
N TYR A 364 -10.28 8.17 32.42
CA TYR A 364 -10.85 9.42 31.93
C TYR A 364 -10.68 9.55 30.42
N ARG A 365 -11.74 10.03 29.76
CA ARG A 365 -11.70 10.52 28.38
C ARG A 365 -12.39 11.88 28.24
N PRO A 366 -11.81 12.95 28.78
CA PRO A 366 -12.39 14.29 28.73
C PRO A 366 -12.34 14.87 27.31
N ASP A 367 -13.22 15.83 27.01
CA ASP A 367 -13.36 16.43 25.67
C ASP A 367 -12.07 17.02 25.11
N TRP A 368 -11.20 17.56 25.96
CA TRP A 368 -9.92 18.14 25.53
C TRP A 368 -8.94 17.09 24.97
N ILE A 369 -9.15 15.78 25.23
CA ILE A 369 -8.37 14.70 24.60
C ILE A 369 -8.54 14.72 23.08
N LEU A 370 -9.66 15.21 22.55
CA LEU A 370 -9.84 15.41 21.10
C LEU A 370 -8.69 16.20 20.48
N ILE A 371 -8.18 17.21 21.19
CA ILE A 371 -7.04 18.02 20.73
C ILE A 371 -5.77 17.16 20.69
N PHE A 372 -5.54 16.32 21.70
CA PHE A 372 -4.39 15.42 21.73
C PHE A 372 -4.47 14.35 20.64
N ASP A 373 -5.62 13.75 20.41
CA ASP A 373 -5.84 12.81 19.32
C ASP A 373 -5.49 13.47 17.97
N LEU A 374 -6.04 14.67 17.70
CA LEU A 374 -5.73 15.42 16.47
C LEU A 374 -4.25 15.79 16.35
N LEU A 375 -3.61 16.24 17.42
CA LEU A 375 -2.18 16.57 17.42
C LEU A 375 -1.32 15.32 17.19
N SER A 376 -1.71 14.17 17.75
CA SER A 376 -1.02 12.90 17.56
C SER A 376 -1.14 12.35 16.14
N ILE A 377 -2.13 12.80 15.37
CA ILE A 377 -2.25 12.54 13.92
C ILE A 377 -1.42 13.56 13.13
N ILE A 378 -1.62 14.85 13.40
CA ILE A 378 -1.08 15.96 12.60
C ILE A 378 0.45 16.07 12.74
N ILE A 379 0.99 15.98 13.95
CA ILE A 379 2.42 16.19 14.21
C ILE A 379 3.27 15.11 13.52
N PRO A 380 3.02 13.80 13.72
CA PRO A 380 3.73 12.75 12.99
C PRO A 380 3.55 12.85 11.48
N GLY A 381 2.34 13.13 11.00
CA GLY A 381 2.05 13.28 9.58
C GLY A 381 2.85 14.41 8.93
N ALA A 382 2.91 15.58 9.57
CA ALA A 382 3.70 16.72 9.11
C ALA A 382 5.21 16.46 9.17
N LEU A 383 5.69 15.82 10.25
CA LEU A 383 7.10 15.45 10.40
C LEU A 383 7.52 14.48 9.29
N LEU A 384 6.75 13.41 9.05
CA LEU A 384 7.05 12.42 8.02
C LEU A 384 6.96 13.03 6.61
N ALA A 385 5.93 13.85 6.34
CA ALA A 385 5.80 14.55 5.06
C ALA A 385 6.99 15.46 4.73
N THR A 386 7.65 16.02 5.75
CA THR A 386 8.83 16.88 5.57
C THR A 386 10.13 16.09 5.49
N VAL A 387 10.32 15.05 6.32
CA VAL A 387 11.58 14.30 6.40
C VAL A 387 11.73 13.30 5.25
N ILE A 388 10.68 12.53 4.94
CA ILE A 388 10.73 11.40 4.00
C ILE A 388 11.22 11.78 2.59
N PRO A 389 10.84 12.93 1.99
CA PRO A 389 11.37 13.41 0.70
C PRO A 389 12.90 13.48 0.56
N ARG A 390 13.65 13.36 1.66
CA ARG A 390 15.11 13.53 1.70
C ARG A 390 15.87 12.27 2.09
N VAL A 391 15.17 11.17 2.32
CA VAL A 391 15.71 9.96 2.96
C VAL A 391 15.39 8.74 2.11
N SER A 392 16.25 7.72 2.12
CA SER A 392 16.00 6.49 1.36
C SER A 392 14.83 5.68 1.95
N ALA A 393 14.23 4.82 1.13
CA ALA A 393 13.07 4.02 1.54
C ALA A 393 13.31 3.14 2.78
N LEU A 394 14.52 2.57 2.93
CA LEU A 394 14.87 1.74 4.10
C LEU A 394 14.87 2.54 5.40
N PHE A 395 15.50 3.72 5.40
CA PHE A 395 15.54 4.58 6.57
C PHE A 395 14.16 5.17 6.89
N THR A 396 13.34 5.45 5.88
CA THR A 396 11.93 5.83 6.07
C THR A 396 11.13 4.73 6.78
N ALA A 397 11.26 3.47 6.36
CA ALA A 397 10.59 2.35 6.98
C ALA A 397 11.03 2.14 8.43
N LEU A 398 12.35 2.22 8.70
CA LEU A 398 12.88 2.10 10.06
C LEU A 398 12.40 3.26 10.95
N PHE A 399 12.43 4.49 10.46
CA PHE A 399 11.97 5.66 11.21
C PHE A 399 10.48 5.58 11.54
N ALA A 400 9.64 5.20 10.57
CA ALA A 400 8.21 4.98 10.79
C ALA A 400 7.96 3.88 11.83
N MET A 401 8.69 2.77 11.77
CA MET A 401 8.60 1.67 12.75
C MET A 401 8.95 2.13 14.17
N VAL A 402 10.04 2.90 14.32
CA VAL A 402 10.45 3.47 15.60
C VAL A 402 9.39 4.44 16.13
N MET A 403 8.82 5.29 15.27
CA MET A 403 7.74 6.20 15.67
C MET A 403 6.48 5.46 16.13
N VAL A 404 6.08 4.40 15.42
CA VAL A 404 4.94 3.57 15.83
C VAL A 404 5.20 2.92 17.18
N ALA A 405 6.37 2.29 17.37
CA ALA A 405 6.72 1.65 18.62
C ALA A 405 6.79 2.66 19.79
N ALA A 406 7.39 3.82 19.55
CA ALA A 406 7.46 4.90 20.54
C ALA A 406 6.06 5.43 20.91
N TYR A 407 5.18 5.58 19.92
CA TYR A 407 3.82 6.04 20.15
C TYR A 407 3.00 5.03 20.97
N ILE A 408 2.99 3.75 20.58
CA ILE A 408 2.28 2.68 21.30
C ILE A 408 2.79 2.58 22.75
N PHE A 409 4.11 2.64 22.94
CA PHE A 409 4.70 2.62 24.28
C PHE A 409 4.28 3.83 25.11
N ALA A 410 4.34 5.03 24.53
CA ALA A 410 3.93 6.27 25.20
C ALA A 410 2.44 6.24 25.56
N ASN A 411 1.57 5.80 24.65
CA ASN A 411 0.14 5.69 24.92
C ASN A 411 -0.13 4.66 26.02
N HIS A 412 0.57 3.52 26.00
CA HIS A 412 0.44 2.51 27.06
C HIS A 412 0.86 3.05 28.44
N TYR A 413 1.93 3.84 28.49
CA TYR A 413 2.34 4.53 29.71
C TYR A 413 1.29 5.53 30.20
N VAL A 414 0.73 6.35 29.30
CA VAL A 414 -0.34 7.32 29.61
C VAL A 414 -1.57 6.60 30.15
N PHE A 415 -1.99 5.51 29.51
CA PHE A 415 -3.14 4.72 29.94
C PHE A 415 -2.94 4.12 31.34
N THR A 416 -1.79 3.51 31.59
CA THR A 416 -1.53 2.78 32.84
C THR A 416 -1.30 3.68 34.05
N HIS A 417 -0.59 4.82 33.85
CA HIS A 417 -0.18 5.72 34.93
C HIS A 417 -1.03 6.99 35.04
N LEU A 418 -1.44 7.59 33.93
CA LEU A 418 -2.28 8.80 33.93
C LEU A 418 -3.77 8.50 33.80
N LYS A 419 -4.13 7.24 33.51
CA LYS A 419 -5.51 6.77 33.37
C LYS A 419 -6.29 7.53 32.30
N LEU A 420 -5.60 8.03 31.28
CA LEU A 420 -6.20 8.69 30.12
C LEU A 420 -6.27 7.72 28.95
N TRP A 421 -7.43 7.66 28.30
CA TRP A 421 -7.61 6.87 27.08
C TRP A 421 -7.42 7.75 25.84
N LEU A 422 -6.29 7.54 25.13
CA LEU A 422 -6.03 8.10 23.81
C LEU A 422 -6.21 7.04 22.73
N THR A 423 -6.52 7.47 21.51
CA THR A 423 -6.75 6.55 20.38
C THR A 423 -5.45 6.03 19.78
N ASP A 424 -5.33 4.72 19.60
CA ASP A 424 -4.10 4.09 19.07
C ASP A 424 -4.09 4.05 17.54
N ILE A 425 -5.22 3.69 16.95
CA ILE A 425 -5.26 3.26 15.56
C ILE A 425 -5.02 4.41 14.59
N TYR A 426 -5.52 5.62 14.89
CA TYR A 426 -5.45 6.75 13.97
C TYR A 426 -4.02 7.30 13.82
N PRO A 427 -3.23 7.51 14.89
CA PRO A 427 -1.84 7.94 14.76
C PRO A 427 -0.96 6.87 14.09
N VAL A 428 -1.14 5.59 14.45
CA VAL A 428 -0.41 4.48 13.84
C VAL A 428 -0.72 4.38 12.35
N PHE A 429 -2.01 4.41 11.98
CA PHE A 429 -2.43 4.44 10.58
C PHE A 429 -1.82 5.63 9.84
N THR A 430 -1.83 6.82 10.44
CA THR A 430 -1.29 8.04 9.83
C THR A 430 0.21 7.89 9.53
N ILE A 431 0.99 7.39 10.50
CA ILE A 431 2.43 7.16 10.32
C ILE A 431 2.68 6.21 9.15
N VAL A 432 2.00 5.06 9.13
CA VAL A 432 2.17 4.04 8.10
C VAL A 432 1.68 4.53 6.73
N PHE A 433 0.53 5.22 6.69
CA PHE A 433 -0.09 5.70 5.47
C PHE A 433 0.70 6.85 4.83
N VAL A 434 1.16 7.82 5.63
CA VAL A 434 2.03 8.90 5.15
C VAL A 434 3.37 8.34 4.69
N ALA A 435 3.98 7.41 5.44
CA ALA A 435 5.24 6.81 5.03
C ALA A 435 5.14 6.02 3.73
N SER A 436 4.08 5.21 3.58
CA SER A 436 3.84 4.41 2.37
C SER A 436 3.52 5.29 1.16
N SER A 437 2.58 6.22 1.29
CA SER A 437 2.15 7.08 0.18
C SER A 437 3.28 7.96 -0.36
N THR A 438 4.09 8.55 0.53
CA THR A 438 5.24 9.37 0.14
C THR A 438 6.36 8.55 -0.50
N THR A 439 6.66 7.36 0.03
CA THR A 439 7.66 6.45 -0.55
C THR A 439 7.24 5.95 -1.93
N ILE A 440 5.98 5.52 -2.10
CA ILE A 440 5.43 5.12 -3.40
C ILE A 440 5.52 6.28 -4.39
N PHE A 441 5.14 7.49 -3.98
CA PHE A 441 5.24 8.66 -4.83
C PHE A 441 6.67 8.97 -5.27
N GLN A 442 7.65 8.87 -4.35
CA GLN A 442 9.07 9.04 -4.68
C GLN A 442 9.53 8.01 -5.70
N PHE A 443 9.24 6.73 -5.45
CA PHE A 443 9.61 5.64 -6.35
C PHE A 443 9.07 5.85 -7.77
N VAL A 444 7.77 6.15 -7.89
CA VAL A 444 7.14 6.43 -9.19
C VAL A 444 7.74 7.67 -9.85
N SER A 445 8.03 8.72 -9.06
CA SER A 445 8.61 9.96 -9.57
C SER A 445 10.05 9.76 -10.08
N GLU A 446 10.85 8.95 -9.38
CA GLU A 446 12.20 8.59 -9.79
C GLU A 446 12.20 7.76 -11.08
N GLU A 447 11.33 6.75 -11.18
CA GLU A 447 11.19 5.94 -12.38
C GLU A 447 10.74 6.76 -13.60
N ARG A 448 9.82 7.72 -13.41
CA ARG A 448 9.42 8.65 -14.48
C ARG A 448 10.61 9.50 -14.96
N LYS A 449 11.39 10.07 -14.05
CA LYS A 449 12.59 10.85 -14.41
C LYS A 449 13.61 10.01 -15.18
N LYS A 450 13.88 8.77 -14.73
CA LYS A 450 14.77 7.85 -15.45
C LYS A 450 14.25 7.55 -16.86
N LYS A 451 12.95 7.32 -17.00
CA LYS A 451 12.31 7.08 -18.30
C LYS A 451 12.39 8.29 -19.22
N GLU A 452 12.11 9.50 -18.72
CA GLU A 452 12.22 10.75 -19.49
C GLU A 452 13.66 10.98 -19.97
N ILE A 453 14.65 10.77 -19.10
CA ILE A 453 16.07 10.82 -19.47
C ILE A 453 16.35 9.79 -20.57
N ARG A 454 15.95 8.52 -20.38
CA ARG A 454 16.16 7.46 -21.37
C ARG A 454 15.53 7.77 -22.74
N GLU A 455 14.31 8.30 -22.76
CA GLU A 455 13.61 8.70 -23.97
C GLU A 455 14.28 9.89 -24.66
N ALA A 456 14.76 10.87 -23.89
CA ALA A 456 15.51 11.99 -24.42
C ALA A 456 16.83 11.54 -25.05
N PHE A 457 17.60 10.68 -24.36
CA PHE A 457 18.86 10.14 -24.88
C PHE A 457 18.68 9.24 -26.11
N SER A 458 17.58 8.48 -26.19
CA SER A 458 17.27 7.63 -27.36
C SER A 458 16.94 8.40 -28.64
N ARG A 459 16.77 9.73 -28.58
CA ARG A 459 16.60 10.58 -29.76
C ARG A 459 17.92 11.00 -30.40
N TYR A 460 19.03 10.84 -29.68
CA TYR A 460 20.36 11.28 -30.12
C TYR A 460 21.31 10.12 -30.43
N VAL A 461 21.01 8.92 -29.93
CA VAL A 461 21.85 7.72 -30.15
C VAL A 461 20.93 6.50 -30.30
N ASP A 462 21.29 5.56 -31.17
CA ASP A 462 20.53 4.32 -31.40
C ASP A 462 20.24 3.56 -30.09
N ARG A 463 19.05 2.93 -29.99
CA ARG A 463 18.58 2.24 -28.78
C ARG A 463 19.56 1.17 -28.29
N SER A 464 20.26 0.49 -29.19
CA SER A 464 21.24 -0.54 -28.84
C SER A 464 22.46 0.05 -28.14
N VAL A 465 22.95 1.21 -28.60
CA VAL A 465 24.09 1.92 -28.02
C VAL A 465 23.73 2.55 -26.67
N VAL A 466 22.54 3.15 -26.54
CA VAL A 466 22.06 3.70 -25.25
C VAL A 466 21.95 2.61 -24.19
N ASN A 467 21.38 1.44 -24.54
CA ASN A 467 21.25 0.32 -23.62
C ASN A 467 22.63 -0.20 -23.18
N GLU A 468 23.62 -0.19 -24.08
CA GLU A 468 24.97 -0.65 -23.76
C GLU A 468 25.74 0.37 -22.90
N ILE A 469 25.60 1.67 -23.15
CA ILE A 469 26.16 2.73 -22.30
C ILE A 469 25.60 2.68 -20.87
N ILE A 470 24.30 2.37 -20.72
CA ILE A 470 23.68 2.22 -19.39
C ILE A 470 24.23 0.98 -18.66
N LYS A 471 24.47 -0.13 -19.39
CA LYS A 471 25.06 -1.34 -18.83
C LYS A 471 26.52 -1.16 -18.47
N ASN A 472 27.27 -0.41 -19.29
CA ASN A 472 28.70 -0.17 -19.16
C ASN A 472 29.01 1.33 -19.27
N PRO A 473 28.84 2.11 -18.19
CA PRO A 473 29.10 3.56 -18.20
C PRO A 473 30.53 3.95 -18.58
N GLY A 474 31.48 3.01 -18.46
CA GLY A 474 32.88 3.19 -18.89
C GLY A 474 33.05 3.39 -20.40
N LEU A 475 32.05 3.06 -21.22
CA LEU A 475 32.06 3.35 -22.67
C LEU A 475 31.95 4.85 -22.99
N LEU A 476 31.73 5.73 -22.00
CA LEU A 476 31.66 7.19 -22.16
C LEU A 476 33.02 7.90 -22.03
N SER A 477 34.09 7.20 -21.67
CA SER A 477 35.43 7.82 -21.61
C SER A 477 35.98 8.08 -23.02
N LEU A 478 36.77 9.15 -23.17
CA LEU A 478 37.58 9.39 -24.37
C LEU A 478 38.56 8.23 -24.56
N GLY A 479 38.71 7.81 -25.82
CA GLY A 479 39.52 6.65 -26.17
C GLY A 479 38.80 5.77 -27.18
N GLY A 480 39.54 4.83 -27.75
CA GLY A 480 39.01 3.87 -28.69
C GLY A 480 39.80 2.58 -28.67
N GLU A 481 39.19 1.55 -29.21
CA GLU A 481 39.78 0.23 -29.36
C GLU A 481 40.08 -0.04 -30.84
N GLU A 482 41.23 -0.64 -31.12
CA GLU A 482 41.54 -1.10 -32.49
C GLU A 482 40.69 -2.34 -32.79
N LYS A 483 39.78 -2.21 -33.76
CA LYS A 483 38.91 -3.29 -34.23
C LYS A 483 39.03 -3.44 -35.74
N THR A 484 38.88 -4.67 -36.21
CA THR A 484 38.62 -4.92 -37.63
C THR A 484 37.13 -4.69 -37.89
N LEU A 485 36.83 -3.79 -38.81
CA LEU A 485 35.47 -3.37 -39.13
C LEU A 485 35.34 -3.10 -40.63
N THR A 486 34.10 -2.96 -41.09
CA THR A 486 33.81 -2.49 -42.46
C THR A 486 33.15 -1.13 -42.39
N VAL A 487 33.69 -0.18 -43.15
CA VAL A 487 33.10 1.16 -43.32
C VAL A 487 32.42 1.27 -44.67
N LEU A 488 31.37 2.08 -44.72
CA LEU A 488 30.64 2.49 -45.93
C LEU A 488 30.63 4.01 -45.99
N PHE A 489 30.99 4.53 -47.15
CA PHE A 489 30.74 5.91 -47.55
C PHE A 489 29.78 5.89 -48.73
N SER A 490 28.71 6.68 -48.67
CA SER A 490 27.80 6.90 -49.78
C SER A 490 27.71 8.39 -50.03
N ASP A 491 27.75 8.83 -51.29
CA ASP A 491 27.57 10.24 -51.68
C ASP A 491 26.69 10.36 -52.93
N ILE A 492 25.94 11.46 -53.07
CA ILE A 492 25.04 11.67 -54.20
C ILE A 492 25.80 12.36 -55.34
N ARG A 493 25.80 11.73 -56.52
CA ARG A 493 26.51 12.29 -57.67
C ARG A 493 25.95 13.62 -58.12
N GLY A 494 26.83 14.61 -58.21
CA GLY A 494 26.49 15.93 -58.73
C GLY A 494 25.53 16.70 -57.83
N PHE A 495 25.43 16.35 -56.54
CA PHE A 495 24.50 16.97 -55.62
C PHE A 495 24.64 18.48 -55.51
N THR A 496 25.87 19.03 -55.54
CA THR A 496 26.09 20.48 -55.56
C THR A 496 25.27 21.16 -56.66
N ASN A 497 25.31 20.63 -57.90
CA ASN A 497 24.53 21.15 -59.02
C ASN A 497 23.01 21.01 -58.83
N ILE A 498 22.57 20.02 -58.04
CA ILE A 498 21.16 19.81 -57.68
C ILE A 498 20.74 20.86 -56.64
N THR A 499 21.57 21.10 -55.62
CA THR A 499 21.30 22.07 -54.55
C THR A 499 21.20 23.51 -55.06
N GLU A 500 22.00 23.89 -56.05
CA GLU A 500 21.95 25.22 -56.66
C GLU A 500 20.64 25.51 -57.42
N LYS A 501 19.94 24.45 -57.85
CA LYS A 501 18.70 24.54 -58.64
C LYS A 501 17.42 24.39 -57.82
N LEU A 502 17.52 23.99 -56.55
CA LEU A 502 16.37 23.71 -55.68
C LEU A 502 16.14 24.80 -54.63
N LYS A 503 14.87 25.09 -54.33
CA LYS A 503 14.52 25.96 -53.20
C LYS A 503 14.87 25.30 -51.86
N PRO A 504 15.29 26.04 -50.81
CA PRO A 504 15.73 25.48 -49.53
C PRO A 504 14.74 24.48 -48.89
N ASN A 505 13.43 24.79 -48.87
CA ASN A 505 12.43 23.89 -48.29
C ASN A 505 12.26 22.58 -49.08
N VAL A 506 12.45 22.63 -50.41
CA VAL A 506 12.41 21.44 -51.27
C VAL A 506 13.67 20.60 -51.07
N LEU A 507 14.82 21.26 -50.92
CA LEU A 507 16.10 20.60 -50.63
C LEU A 507 16.06 19.86 -49.29
N VAL A 508 15.57 20.49 -48.21
CA VAL A 508 15.42 19.83 -46.90
C VAL A 508 14.48 18.63 -46.97
N LYS A 509 13.37 18.73 -47.71
CA LYS A 509 12.47 17.59 -47.91
C LYS A 509 13.14 16.47 -48.70
N LEU A 510 13.84 16.78 -49.79
CA LEU A 510 14.58 15.81 -50.60
C LEU A 510 15.66 15.10 -49.77
N MET A 511 16.37 15.86 -48.93
CA MET A 511 17.36 15.32 -48.00
C MET A 511 16.74 14.32 -47.02
N ASN A 512 15.61 14.66 -46.40
CA ASN A 512 14.92 13.74 -45.50
C ASN A 512 14.36 12.51 -46.25
N ASP A 513 13.81 12.70 -47.44
CA ASP A 513 13.27 11.64 -48.30
C ASP A 513 14.37 10.70 -48.84
N TYR A 514 15.62 11.14 -48.88
CA TYR A 514 16.80 10.33 -49.21
C TYR A 514 17.41 9.68 -47.96
N LEU A 515 17.81 10.49 -46.96
CA LEU A 515 18.55 10.01 -45.80
C LEU A 515 17.75 9.02 -44.94
N THR A 516 16.43 9.22 -44.78
CA THR A 516 15.59 8.34 -43.94
C THR A 516 15.60 6.89 -44.43
N PRO A 517 15.19 6.58 -45.68
CA PRO A 517 15.20 5.20 -46.15
C PRO A 517 16.60 4.59 -46.25
N MET A 518 17.64 5.38 -46.57
CA MET A 518 19.02 4.89 -46.55
C MET A 518 19.46 4.48 -45.14
N THR A 519 19.13 5.30 -44.15
CA THR A 519 19.43 5.02 -42.74
C THR A 519 18.68 3.78 -42.25
N ASP A 520 17.42 3.60 -42.65
CA ASP A 520 16.64 2.42 -42.30
C ASP A 520 17.27 1.13 -42.85
N VAL A 521 17.84 1.15 -44.05
CA VAL A 521 18.57 0.00 -44.63
C VAL A 521 19.83 -0.31 -43.82
N ILE A 522 20.60 0.72 -43.44
CA ILE A 522 21.81 0.56 -42.61
C ILE A 522 21.47 -0.08 -41.27
N LEU A 523 20.48 0.46 -40.56
CA LEU A 523 20.08 -0.02 -39.24
C LEU A 523 19.50 -1.44 -39.30
N ARG A 524 18.71 -1.76 -40.33
CA ARG A 524 18.14 -3.11 -40.55
C ARG A 524 19.22 -4.17 -40.76
N ASN A 525 20.32 -3.79 -41.39
CA ASN A 525 21.50 -4.64 -41.56
C ASN A 525 22.49 -4.53 -40.39
N CYS A 526 22.03 -4.00 -39.25
CA CYS A 526 22.79 -3.84 -38.01
C CYS A 526 24.04 -2.96 -38.16
N GLY A 527 24.04 -1.99 -39.06
CA GLY A 527 25.09 -1.00 -39.19
C GLY A 527 24.91 0.15 -38.19
N THR A 528 26.03 0.77 -37.81
CA THR A 528 26.06 1.98 -37.00
C THR A 528 26.28 3.17 -37.92
N VAL A 529 25.33 4.11 -37.96
CA VAL A 529 25.52 5.39 -38.66
C VAL A 529 26.45 6.25 -37.81
N ASP A 530 27.56 6.68 -38.40
CA ASP A 530 28.53 7.55 -37.72
C ASP A 530 28.06 9.01 -37.84
N LYS A 531 27.95 9.52 -39.07
CA LYS A 531 27.50 10.89 -39.33
C LYS A 531 26.99 11.08 -40.76
N TYR A 532 26.23 12.17 -40.92
CA TYR A 532 25.91 12.76 -42.22
C TYR A 532 26.88 13.91 -42.51
N MET A 533 27.42 13.96 -43.73
CA MET A 533 28.31 15.01 -44.20
C MET A 533 27.72 15.66 -45.44
N GLY A 534 26.74 16.55 -45.24
CA GLY A 534 25.93 17.06 -46.36
C GLY A 534 25.00 15.97 -46.88
N ASP A 535 25.18 15.57 -48.13
CA ASP A 535 24.52 14.45 -48.80
C ASP A 535 25.21 13.10 -48.59
N ALA A 536 26.43 13.10 -48.05
CA ALA A 536 27.15 11.87 -47.79
C ALA A 536 26.74 11.18 -46.48
N ILE A 537 26.66 9.85 -46.51
CA ILE A 537 26.41 8.99 -45.35
C ILE A 537 27.68 8.21 -45.03
N MET A 538 28.12 8.28 -43.77
CA MET A 538 29.17 7.43 -43.23
C MET A 538 28.59 6.44 -42.23
N ALA A 539 28.84 5.15 -42.43
CA ALA A 539 28.41 4.09 -41.54
C ALA A 539 29.47 2.99 -41.39
N PHE A 540 29.37 2.19 -40.34
CA PHE A 540 30.29 1.06 -40.12
C PHE A 540 29.63 -0.15 -39.44
N TRP A 541 30.25 -1.31 -39.59
CA TRP A 541 29.83 -2.60 -39.05
C TRP A 541 30.97 -3.26 -38.27
N GLY A 542 30.65 -4.04 -37.24
CA GLY A 542 31.62 -4.67 -36.33
C GLY A 542 31.83 -3.92 -35.01
N ALA A 543 31.17 -2.77 -34.82
CA ALA A 543 31.13 -2.03 -33.57
C ALA A 543 29.81 -1.23 -33.43
N PRO A 544 29.32 -0.93 -32.21
CA PRO A 544 29.91 -1.31 -30.92
C PRO A 544 29.80 -2.80 -30.60
N LEU A 545 28.78 -3.47 -31.15
CA LEU A 545 28.61 -4.92 -31.01
C LEU A 545 29.53 -5.67 -32.00
N PRO A 546 30.22 -6.74 -31.56
CA PRO A 546 31.05 -7.54 -32.46
C PRO A 546 30.16 -8.27 -33.47
N GLN A 547 30.54 -8.20 -34.75
CA GLN A 547 29.83 -8.84 -35.87
C GLN A 547 30.87 -9.57 -36.73
N ALA A 548 30.91 -10.90 -36.69
CA ALA A 548 31.88 -11.68 -37.48
C ALA A 548 31.67 -11.54 -39.00
N ASP A 549 30.43 -11.28 -39.43
CA ASP A 549 29.98 -11.13 -40.81
C ASP A 549 29.87 -9.65 -41.25
N HIS A 550 30.59 -8.73 -40.57
CA HIS A 550 30.48 -7.28 -40.80
C HIS A 550 30.65 -6.86 -42.27
N ALA A 551 31.57 -7.50 -43.01
CA ALA A 551 31.79 -7.21 -44.43
C ALA A 551 30.61 -7.64 -45.32
N VAL A 552 30.02 -8.81 -45.03
CA VAL A 552 28.86 -9.34 -45.75
C VAL A 552 27.64 -8.45 -45.53
N ARG A 553 27.42 -8.00 -44.29
CA ARG A 553 26.33 -7.05 -43.95
C ARG A 553 26.48 -5.73 -44.67
N ALA A 554 27.69 -5.18 -44.72
CA ALA A 554 27.95 -3.93 -45.40
C ALA A 554 27.75 -4.03 -46.93
N CYS A 555 28.22 -5.12 -47.56
CA CYS A 555 27.96 -5.40 -48.99
C CYS A 555 26.46 -5.54 -49.29
N ARG A 556 25.72 -6.28 -48.46
CA ARG A 556 24.25 -6.39 -48.57
C ARG A 556 23.58 -5.03 -48.45
N THR A 557 24.00 -4.23 -47.48
CA THR A 557 23.50 -2.87 -47.26
C THR A 557 23.69 -2.00 -48.50
N ALA A 558 24.87 -2.03 -49.12
CA ALA A 558 25.14 -1.23 -50.32
C ALA A 558 24.21 -1.60 -51.49
N LEU A 559 23.98 -2.90 -51.72
CA LEU A 559 23.04 -3.37 -52.75
C LEU A 559 21.59 -2.98 -52.43
N GLU A 560 21.18 -3.12 -51.17
CA GLU A 560 19.85 -2.71 -50.71
C GLU A 560 19.65 -1.20 -50.81
N MET A 561 20.66 -0.38 -50.51
CA MET A 561 20.62 1.08 -50.65
C MET A 561 20.37 1.48 -52.11
N GLU A 562 21.08 0.88 -53.07
CA GLU A 562 20.87 1.14 -54.50
C GLU A 562 19.45 0.75 -54.96
N ARG A 563 18.94 -0.39 -54.49
CA ARG A 563 17.58 -0.85 -54.77
C ARG A 563 16.54 0.08 -54.15
N THR A 564 16.69 0.40 -52.86
CA THR A 564 15.80 1.30 -52.13
C THR A 564 15.80 2.69 -52.76
N LEU A 565 16.96 3.22 -53.17
CA LEU A 565 17.03 4.49 -53.87
C LEU A 565 16.25 4.44 -55.20
N THR A 566 16.36 3.35 -55.94
CA THR A 566 15.59 3.15 -57.17
C THR A 566 14.09 3.09 -56.91
N GLU A 567 13.65 2.44 -55.84
CA GLU A 567 12.23 2.30 -55.46
C GLU A 567 11.66 3.61 -54.91
N THR A 568 12.36 4.26 -53.96
CA THR A 568 11.94 5.52 -53.36
C THR A 568 11.80 6.62 -54.41
N GLN A 569 12.72 6.69 -55.37
CA GLN A 569 12.64 7.68 -56.44
C GLN A 569 11.41 7.55 -57.34
N LYS A 570 10.80 6.35 -57.47
CA LYS A 570 9.53 6.17 -58.21
C LYS A 570 8.36 6.88 -57.54
N THR A 571 8.45 7.12 -56.24
CA THR A 571 7.41 7.81 -55.45
C THR A 571 7.56 9.33 -55.44
N TRP A 572 8.66 9.85 -56.01
CA TRP A 572 8.91 11.28 -56.09
C TRP A 572 8.11 11.89 -57.23
N ASP A 573 6.82 12.12 -56.96
CA ASP A 573 5.85 12.61 -57.94
C ASP A 573 5.92 14.14 -58.06
N LYS A 574 7.07 14.69 -58.51
CA LYS A 574 7.23 16.14 -58.73
C LYS A 574 8.12 16.48 -59.94
N PRO A 575 7.65 17.34 -60.87
CA PRO A 575 8.50 17.87 -61.93
C PRO A 575 9.64 18.73 -61.34
N GLY A 576 10.88 18.41 -61.70
CA GLY A 576 12.07 19.22 -61.38
C GLY A 576 13.13 18.56 -60.49
N ILE A 577 12.92 17.36 -59.97
CA ILE A 577 13.94 16.61 -59.22
C ILE A 577 14.65 15.65 -60.20
N PRO A 578 15.97 15.80 -60.44
CA PRO A 578 16.71 14.88 -61.31
C PRO A 578 16.84 13.51 -60.64
N ARG A 579 17.01 12.46 -61.45
CA ARG A 579 17.33 11.12 -60.96
C ARG A 579 18.67 11.16 -60.21
N LEU A 580 18.63 10.82 -58.93
CA LEU A 580 19.80 10.66 -58.08
C LEU A 580 20.45 9.31 -58.33
N VAL A 581 21.78 9.34 -58.29
CA VAL A 581 22.66 8.18 -58.35
C VAL A 581 23.65 8.34 -57.21
N SER A 582 23.80 7.30 -56.38
CA SER A 582 24.81 7.27 -55.33
C SER A 582 26.10 6.60 -55.82
N GLY A 583 27.24 7.13 -55.37
CA GLY A 583 28.48 6.36 -55.31
C GLY A 583 28.60 5.75 -53.92
N ILE A 584 28.96 4.47 -53.82
CA ILE A 584 29.19 3.78 -52.55
C ILE A 584 30.60 3.18 -52.54
N GLY A 585 31.38 3.53 -51.53
CA GLY A 585 32.69 2.98 -51.25
C GLY A 585 32.69 2.18 -49.96
N LEU A 586 33.04 0.90 -50.05
CA LEU A 586 33.18 0.02 -48.89
C LEU A 586 34.66 -0.24 -48.62
N SER A 587 35.05 -0.43 -47.35
CA SER A 587 36.42 -0.84 -47.02
C SER A 587 36.48 -1.59 -45.70
N THR A 588 37.17 -2.73 -45.71
CA THR A 588 37.37 -3.59 -44.54
C THR A 588 38.81 -3.49 -44.08
N GLY A 589 39.02 -3.24 -42.79
CA GLY A 589 40.36 -3.26 -42.20
C GLY A 589 40.35 -2.84 -40.74
N LYS A 590 41.56 -2.78 -40.16
CA LYS A 590 41.78 -2.28 -38.80
C LYS A 590 41.52 -0.77 -38.75
N ALA A 591 40.74 -0.35 -37.77
CA ALA A 591 40.51 1.05 -37.45
C ALA A 591 40.27 1.19 -35.94
N VAL A 592 40.49 2.38 -35.41
CA VAL A 592 40.20 2.71 -34.02
C VAL A 592 38.77 3.22 -33.94
N VAL A 593 37.92 2.56 -33.16
CA VAL A 593 36.53 2.96 -32.92
C VAL A 593 36.36 3.37 -31.46
N GLY A 594 35.67 4.47 -31.20
CA GLY A 594 35.44 4.98 -29.85
C GLY A 594 35.00 6.44 -29.82
N ASN A 595 35.02 7.02 -28.63
CA ASN A 595 34.67 8.44 -28.45
C ASN A 595 35.85 9.31 -28.82
N MET A 596 35.70 10.12 -29.88
CA MET A 596 36.72 11.05 -30.34
C MET A 596 36.19 12.49 -30.36
N GLY A 597 37.03 13.44 -29.94
CA GLY A 597 36.68 14.86 -29.85
C GLY A 597 37.33 15.55 -28.66
N SER A 598 36.75 16.65 -28.20
CA SER A 598 37.17 17.33 -26.97
C SER A 598 36.51 16.69 -25.74
N SER A 599 37.00 17.04 -24.54
CA SER A 599 36.38 16.63 -23.27
C SER A 599 34.94 17.13 -23.09
N THR A 600 34.55 18.16 -23.85
CA THR A 600 33.22 18.79 -23.80
C THR A 600 32.31 18.38 -24.95
N ARG A 601 32.87 17.84 -26.04
CA ARG A 601 32.13 17.42 -27.23
C ARG A 601 32.90 16.32 -27.97
N PHE A 602 32.34 15.11 -27.96
CA PHE A 602 32.89 13.94 -28.63
C PHE A 602 31.79 13.18 -29.36
N ASP A 603 32.16 12.52 -30.45
CA ASP A 603 31.29 11.63 -31.21
C ASP A 603 31.84 10.21 -31.12
N TYR A 604 30.96 9.22 -31.04
CA TYR A 604 31.36 7.82 -31.18
C TYR A 604 31.57 7.51 -32.67
N THR A 605 32.84 7.46 -33.09
CA THR A 605 33.23 7.47 -34.50
C THR A 605 34.39 6.50 -34.74
N VAL A 606 34.74 6.29 -36.01
CA VAL A 606 35.84 5.42 -36.43
C VAL A 606 36.90 6.20 -37.20
N ILE A 607 38.17 5.99 -36.86
CA ILE A 607 39.32 6.60 -37.54
C ILE A 607 40.33 5.51 -37.91
N GLY A 608 40.82 5.55 -39.16
CA GLY A 608 41.90 4.68 -39.60
C GLY A 608 42.06 4.65 -41.11
N ASP A 609 43.10 3.96 -41.57
CA ASP A 609 43.41 3.81 -42.98
C ASP A 609 42.29 3.16 -43.79
N ALA A 610 41.55 2.22 -43.18
CA ALA A 610 40.40 1.58 -43.80
C ALA A 610 39.27 2.60 -44.08
N VAL A 611 39.06 3.55 -43.18
CA VAL A 611 38.07 4.64 -43.29
C VAL A 611 38.41 5.55 -44.47
N ASN A 612 39.67 6.02 -44.53
CA ASN A 612 40.16 6.87 -45.61
C ASN A 612 40.08 6.17 -46.97
N LEU A 613 40.35 4.87 -47.02
CA LEU A 613 40.23 4.09 -48.25
C LEU A 613 38.76 4.01 -48.71
N GLY A 614 37.81 3.74 -47.82
CA GLY A 614 36.39 3.68 -48.17
C GLY A 614 35.88 4.99 -48.80
N SER A 615 36.20 6.13 -48.18
CA SER A 615 35.84 7.46 -48.71
C SER A 615 36.45 7.74 -50.09
N ARG A 616 37.68 7.25 -50.38
CA ARG A 616 38.30 7.42 -51.70
C ARG A 616 37.68 6.51 -52.77
N LEU A 617 37.31 5.29 -52.38
CA LEU A 617 36.65 4.33 -53.28
C LEU A 617 35.26 4.80 -53.68
N GLU A 618 34.54 5.48 -52.77
CA GLU A 618 33.30 6.17 -53.07
C GLU A 618 33.51 7.11 -54.27
N GLY A 619 34.44 8.07 -54.16
CA GLY A 619 34.69 9.05 -55.23
C GLY A 619 35.16 8.43 -56.56
N LEU A 620 35.88 7.30 -56.53
CA LEU A 620 36.33 6.59 -57.73
C LEU A 620 35.17 6.01 -58.56
N ASN A 621 34.00 5.81 -57.97
CA ASN A 621 32.82 5.33 -58.70
C ASN A 621 32.47 6.26 -59.88
N LYS A 622 32.74 7.57 -59.76
CA LYS A 622 32.53 8.54 -60.83
C LYS A 622 33.45 8.29 -62.04
N GLU A 623 34.70 7.94 -61.80
CA GLU A 623 35.69 7.69 -62.86
C GLU A 623 35.36 6.42 -63.64
N TYR A 624 34.94 5.35 -62.94
CA TYR A 624 34.60 4.06 -63.55
C TYR A 624 33.15 3.96 -64.03
N GLY A 625 32.27 4.90 -63.64
CA GLY A 625 30.85 4.82 -63.96
C GLY A 625 30.09 3.69 -63.24
N THR A 626 30.67 3.12 -62.17
CA THR A 626 30.10 2.04 -61.34
C THR A 626 29.37 2.60 -60.14
N ASN A 627 28.47 1.90 -59.44
CA ASN A 627 27.82 2.47 -58.24
C ASN A 627 28.46 2.02 -56.92
N ILE A 628 29.06 0.83 -56.87
CA ILE A 628 29.64 0.28 -55.64
C ILE A 628 31.05 -0.26 -55.91
N ILE A 629 32.05 0.27 -55.21
CA ILE A 629 33.44 -0.19 -55.26
C ILE A 629 33.89 -0.69 -53.89
N VAL A 630 34.62 -1.81 -53.91
CA VAL A 630 35.25 -2.41 -52.73
C VAL A 630 36.73 -2.73 -52.98
N PRO A 631 37.62 -2.73 -51.97
CA PRO A 631 39.00 -3.16 -52.11
C PRO A 631 39.11 -4.68 -51.98
N LYS A 632 40.26 -5.23 -52.38
CA LYS A 632 40.60 -6.66 -52.24
C LYS A 632 40.23 -7.28 -50.88
N TYR A 633 40.47 -6.57 -49.77
CA TYR A 633 40.19 -7.12 -48.43
C TYR A 633 38.69 -7.31 -48.15
N THR A 634 37.84 -6.40 -48.63
CA THR A 634 36.38 -6.55 -48.52
C THR A 634 35.87 -7.63 -49.46
N TYR A 635 36.41 -7.69 -50.68
CA TYR A 635 36.14 -8.77 -51.63
C TYR A 635 36.44 -10.14 -51.01
N LEU A 636 37.65 -10.35 -50.47
CA LEU A 636 38.03 -11.64 -49.86
C LEU A 636 37.11 -12.05 -48.71
N ALA A 637 36.58 -11.08 -47.95
CA ALA A 637 35.67 -11.32 -46.83
C ALA A 637 34.22 -11.59 -47.25
N ALA A 638 33.84 -11.33 -48.51
CA ALA A 638 32.44 -11.39 -48.96
C ALA A 638 32.23 -12.14 -50.29
N GLN A 639 33.30 -12.59 -50.97
CA GLN A 639 33.26 -13.19 -52.31
C GLN A 639 32.36 -14.43 -52.45
N GLU A 640 32.07 -15.14 -51.36
CA GLU A 640 31.21 -16.34 -51.39
C GLU A 640 29.71 -16.03 -51.52
N GLU A 641 29.31 -14.79 -51.23
CA GLU A 641 27.92 -14.36 -51.10
C GLU A 641 27.47 -13.37 -52.20
N PHE A 642 28.40 -12.82 -52.98
CA PHE A 642 28.11 -11.75 -53.93
C PHE A 642 28.87 -11.89 -55.25
N ALA A 643 28.37 -11.23 -56.28
CA ALA A 643 29.01 -11.10 -57.58
C ALA A 643 29.98 -9.92 -57.59
N PHE A 644 31.23 -10.17 -57.95
CA PHE A 644 32.25 -9.14 -58.10
C PHE A 644 32.93 -9.21 -59.46
N ARG A 645 33.40 -8.05 -59.93
CA ARG A 645 34.26 -7.92 -61.10
C ARG A 645 35.53 -7.17 -60.71
N GLU A 646 36.71 -7.69 -61.04
CA GLU A 646 37.96 -6.93 -60.86
C GLU A 646 37.94 -5.70 -61.76
N LEU A 647 38.01 -4.50 -61.18
CA LEU A 647 37.92 -3.24 -61.93
C LEU A 647 39.30 -2.75 -62.36
N ASP A 648 40.21 -2.58 -61.40
CA ASP A 648 41.53 -2.01 -61.66
C ASP A 648 42.49 -2.25 -60.47
N ILE A 649 43.76 -1.93 -60.67
CA ILE A 649 44.78 -1.73 -59.66
C ILE A 649 45.03 -0.22 -59.57
N VAL A 650 44.58 0.41 -58.48
CA VAL A 650 44.68 1.86 -58.31
C VAL A 650 45.70 2.21 -57.23
N LYS A 651 46.42 3.31 -57.43
CA LYS A 651 47.22 3.97 -56.39
C LYS A 651 46.44 5.18 -55.87
N VAL A 652 45.75 5.01 -54.75
CA VAL A 652 45.01 6.11 -54.11
C VAL A 652 45.98 7.08 -53.44
N LYS A 653 45.75 8.39 -53.61
CA LYS A 653 46.59 9.46 -53.07
C LYS A 653 46.84 9.27 -51.56
N GLY A 654 48.10 9.05 -51.17
CA GLY A 654 48.49 8.81 -49.77
C GLY A 654 48.65 7.33 -49.37
N LYS A 655 48.60 6.38 -50.32
CA LYS A 655 49.15 5.03 -50.15
C LYS A 655 50.23 4.76 -51.20
N ASP A 656 51.34 4.18 -50.78
CA ASP A 656 52.45 3.84 -51.68
C ASP A 656 52.23 2.54 -52.45
N LEU A 657 51.53 1.57 -51.83
CA LEU A 657 51.23 0.27 -52.43
C LEU A 657 49.93 0.33 -53.25
N PRO A 658 49.96 -0.14 -54.52
CA PRO A 658 48.76 -0.23 -55.34
C PRO A 658 47.80 -1.28 -54.78
N ILE A 659 46.49 -1.03 -54.89
CA ILE A 659 45.44 -1.93 -54.39
C ILE A 659 44.48 -2.32 -55.50
N LYS A 660 44.15 -3.62 -55.54
CA LYS A 660 43.08 -4.13 -56.40
C LYS A 660 41.72 -3.67 -55.88
N ILE A 661 40.91 -3.15 -56.77
CA ILE A 661 39.53 -2.74 -56.51
C ILE A 661 38.57 -3.58 -57.35
N TYR A 662 37.39 -3.81 -56.80
CA TYR A 662 36.35 -4.66 -57.36
C TYR A 662 35.03 -3.89 -57.36
N GLU A 663 34.23 -4.09 -58.40
CA GLU A 663 32.84 -3.66 -58.43
C GLU A 663 31.98 -4.70 -57.73
N LEU A 664 31.11 -4.27 -56.81
CA LEU A 664 30.06 -5.14 -56.27
C LEU A 664 28.85 -5.07 -57.21
N MET A 665 28.61 -6.15 -57.96
CA MET A 665 27.62 -6.15 -59.06
C MET A 665 26.25 -6.68 -58.67
N GLY A 666 26.15 -7.45 -57.58
CA GLY A 666 24.90 -8.04 -57.14
C GLY A 666 25.09 -9.16 -56.12
N ASP A 667 24.00 -9.85 -55.81
CA ASP A 667 24.03 -11.04 -54.95
C ASP A 667 24.64 -12.25 -55.66
N LYS A 668 24.69 -13.39 -54.97
CA LYS A 668 25.20 -14.65 -55.53
C LYS A 668 24.51 -15.10 -56.82
N LYS A 669 23.25 -14.71 -57.07
CA LYS A 669 22.55 -15.06 -58.32
C LYS A 669 23.08 -14.24 -59.48
N ALA A 670 23.33 -12.95 -59.25
CA ALA A 670 23.95 -12.07 -60.24
C ALA A 670 25.32 -12.59 -60.70
N ALA A 671 26.05 -13.36 -59.88
CA ALA A 671 27.34 -13.94 -60.27
C ALA A 671 27.20 -14.97 -61.39
N VAL A 672 26.06 -15.68 -61.44
CA VAL A 672 25.74 -16.63 -62.51
C VAL A 672 25.24 -15.89 -63.74
N GLU A 673 24.34 -14.92 -63.56
CA GLU A 673 23.72 -14.15 -64.65
C GLU A 673 24.73 -13.28 -65.40
N LEU A 674 25.70 -12.69 -64.69
CA LEU A 674 26.70 -11.78 -65.25
C LEU A 674 28.02 -12.48 -65.57
N LYS A 675 28.10 -13.81 -65.44
CA LYS A 675 29.35 -14.56 -65.58
C LYS A 675 30.05 -14.29 -66.91
N GLU A 676 29.31 -14.35 -68.01
CA GLU A 676 29.85 -14.09 -69.35
C GLU A 676 30.44 -12.67 -69.46
N LEU A 677 29.72 -11.67 -68.96
CA LEU A 677 30.18 -10.28 -68.95
C LEU A 677 31.44 -10.10 -68.11
N ILE A 678 31.50 -10.73 -66.92
CA ILE A 678 32.65 -10.67 -66.02
C ILE A 678 33.87 -11.35 -66.68
N ASP A 679 33.69 -12.55 -67.23
CA ASP A 679 34.76 -13.32 -67.88
C ASP A 679 35.34 -12.59 -69.10
N LEU A 680 34.48 -11.97 -69.93
CA LEU A 680 34.90 -11.13 -71.06
C LEU A 680 35.68 -9.91 -70.59
N PHE A 681 35.18 -9.21 -69.57
CA PHE A 681 35.85 -8.02 -69.02
C PHE A 681 37.21 -8.35 -68.41
N GLU A 682 37.29 -9.42 -67.60
CA GLU A 682 38.55 -9.84 -66.98
C GLU A 682 39.58 -10.30 -68.01
N THR A 683 39.13 -10.92 -69.11
CA THR A 683 40.00 -11.28 -70.24
C THR A 683 40.50 -10.04 -70.95
N GLY A 684 39.63 -9.06 -71.20
CA GLY A 684 40.01 -7.74 -71.71
C GLY A 684 41.01 -7.01 -70.80
N LEU A 685 40.81 -7.07 -69.48
CA LEU A 685 41.70 -6.48 -68.47
C LEU A 685 43.07 -7.16 -68.43
N LYS A 686 43.13 -8.50 -68.57
CA LYS A 686 44.39 -9.25 -68.71
C LYS A 686 45.12 -8.86 -69.99
N ALA A 687 44.42 -8.77 -71.11
CA ALA A 687 44.98 -8.34 -72.40
C ALA A 687 45.50 -6.89 -72.33
N TYR A 688 44.74 -5.99 -71.69
CA TYR A 688 45.14 -4.61 -71.44
C TYR A 688 46.47 -4.54 -70.69
N ARG A 689 46.61 -5.26 -69.58
CA ARG A 689 47.84 -5.30 -68.77
C ARG A 689 49.02 -5.95 -69.51
N ALA A 690 48.73 -6.87 -70.44
CA ALA A 690 49.74 -7.50 -71.31
C ALA A 690 50.13 -6.63 -72.53
N LYS A 691 49.60 -5.39 -72.65
CA LYS A 691 49.78 -4.49 -73.80
C LYS A 691 49.22 -5.05 -75.12
N ALA A 692 48.35 -6.06 -75.06
CA ALA A 692 47.68 -6.65 -76.22
C ALA A 692 46.44 -5.81 -76.61
N TRP A 693 46.68 -4.60 -77.13
CA TRP A 693 45.65 -3.58 -77.34
C TRP A 693 44.48 -4.04 -78.21
N ALA A 694 44.75 -4.72 -79.32
CA ALA A 694 43.71 -5.20 -80.24
C ALA A 694 42.78 -6.22 -79.56
N MET A 695 43.35 -7.16 -78.80
CA MET A 695 42.56 -8.13 -78.03
C MET A 695 41.77 -7.43 -76.91
N ALA A 696 42.38 -6.48 -76.21
CA ALA A 696 41.69 -5.74 -75.15
C ALA A 696 40.49 -4.95 -75.72
N GLU A 697 40.65 -4.27 -76.86
CA GLU A 697 39.55 -3.57 -77.53
C GLU A 697 38.42 -4.50 -77.97
N GLU A 698 38.76 -5.67 -78.53
CA GLU A 698 37.78 -6.69 -78.92
C GLU A 698 36.95 -7.17 -77.72
N TYR A 699 37.59 -7.58 -76.63
CA TYR A 699 36.90 -8.07 -75.44
C TYR A 699 36.07 -6.97 -74.74
N PHE A 700 36.58 -5.74 -74.63
CA PHE A 700 35.77 -4.63 -74.12
C PHE A 700 34.62 -4.26 -75.07
N GLY A 701 34.80 -4.45 -76.38
CA GLY A 701 33.73 -4.35 -77.38
C GLY A 701 32.61 -5.35 -77.12
N HIS A 702 32.94 -6.63 -76.93
CA HIS A 702 31.95 -7.67 -76.59
C HIS A 702 31.22 -7.37 -75.26
N VAL A 703 31.90 -6.81 -74.26
CA VAL A 703 31.23 -6.35 -73.03
C VAL A 703 30.22 -5.24 -73.32
N LEU A 704 30.53 -4.30 -74.22
CA LEU A 704 29.62 -3.23 -74.62
C LEU A 704 28.45 -3.70 -75.48
N GLU A 705 28.57 -4.83 -76.18
CA GLU A 705 27.43 -5.47 -76.86
C GLU A 705 26.43 -6.03 -75.84
N LEU A 706 26.93 -6.65 -74.76
CA LEU A 706 26.09 -7.16 -73.67
C LEU A 706 25.52 -6.03 -72.79
N ARG A 707 26.31 -4.97 -72.55
CA ARG A 707 25.93 -3.83 -71.72
C ARG A 707 26.50 -2.52 -72.31
N PRO A 708 25.73 -1.84 -73.19
CA PRO A 708 26.19 -0.61 -73.86
C PRO A 708 26.59 0.54 -72.92
N GLU A 709 26.05 0.54 -71.70
CA GLU A 709 26.35 1.54 -70.67
C GLU A 709 27.44 1.13 -69.68
N ASP A 710 28.22 0.08 -69.97
CA ASP A 710 29.29 -0.36 -69.08
C ASP A 710 30.43 0.68 -68.99
N GLY A 711 30.43 1.43 -67.89
CA GLY A 711 31.41 2.48 -67.60
C GLY A 711 32.86 1.97 -67.64
N PRO A 712 33.20 0.87 -66.94
CA PRO A 712 34.58 0.37 -66.90
C PRO A 712 35.13 0.03 -68.29
N SER A 713 34.35 -0.61 -69.15
CA SER A 713 34.79 -0.92 -70.52
C SER A 713 35.05 0.35 -71.34
N LYS A 714 34.18 1.37 -71.24
CA LYS A 714 34.39 2.68 -71.88
C LYS A 714 35.67 3.35 -71.40
N VAL A 715 35.95 3.28 -70.09
CA VAL A 715 37.18 3.81 -69.50
C VAL A 715 38.41 3.13 -70.10
N TYR A 716 38.46 1.80 -70.13
CA TYR A 716 39.62 1.10 -70.69
C TYR A 716 39.81 1.35 -72.19
N LEU A 717 38.73 1.40 -72.99
CA LEU A 717 38.83 1.78 -74.41
C LEU A 717 39.39 3.19 -74.59
N SER A 718 38.97 4.16 -73.76
CA SER A 718 39.53 5.51 -73.80
C SER A 718 41.02 5.53 -73.40
N ARG A 719 41.41 4.73 -72.40
CA ARG A 719 42.80 4.61 -71.96
C ARG A 719 43.67 3.98 -73.05
N ILE A 720 43.19 2.93 -73.73
CA ILE A 720 43.90 2.28 -74.85
C ILE A 720 44.18 3.30 -75.96
N LYS A 721 43.20 4.13 -76.33
CA LYS A 721 43.39 5.20 -77.33
C LYS A 721 44.51 6.16 -76.96
N VAL A 722 44.63 6.53 -75.68
CA VAL A 722 45.70 7.42 -75.20
C VAL A 722 47.05 6.69 -75.10
N LEU A 723 47.05 5.45 -74.62
CA LEU A 723 48.27 4.70 -74.35
C LEU A 723 48.94 4.15 -75.60
N ARG A 724 48.17 3.87 -76.66
CA ARG A 724 48.67 3.34 -77.94
C ARG A 724 49.78 4.22 -78.55
N ASP A 725 49.67 5.53 -78.37
CA ASP A 725 50.59 6.51 -78.94
C ASP A 725 51.64 7.02 -77.93
N SER A 726 51.73 6.39 -76.75
CA SER A 726 52.63 6.79 -75.66
C SER A 726 53.76 5.78 -75.41
N GLU A 727 54.98 6.26 -75.18
CA GLU A 727 56.10 5.41 -74.74
C GLU A 727 55.86 4.93 -73.30
N LEU A 728 55.53 3.65 -73.15
CA LEU A 728 55.38 2.97 -71.87
C LEU A 728 56.72 2.34 -71.44
N PRO A 729 57.08 2.34 -70.13
CA PRO A 729 58.26 1.65 -69.64
C PRO A 729 58.25 0.14 -69.95
N ASP A 730 59.45 -0.46 -70.03
CA ASP A 730 59.63 -1.91 -70.20
C ASP A 730 58.89 -2.70 -69.11
N TYR A 731 58.94 -2.20 -67.86
CA TYR A 731 58.13 -2.66 -66.74
C TYR A 731 56.97 -1.69 -66.50
N TRP A 732 55.78 -2.02 -67.01
CA TRP A 732 54.55 -1.28 -66.73
C TRP A 732 53.71 -2.07 -65.72
N ASP A 733 53.36 -1.42 -64.61
CA ASP A 733 52.60 -2.01 -63.49
C ASP A 733 51.09 -2.13 -63.76
N GLY A 734 50.65 -1.79 -64.98
CA GLY A 734 49.25 -1.79 -65.40
C GLY A 734 48.44 -0.63 -64.84
N VAL A 735 49.07 0.31 -64.12
CA VAL A 735 48.40 1.46 -63.52
C VAL A 735 48.35 2.61 -64.53
N PHE A 736 47.16 3.17 -64.74
CA PHE A 736 46.96 4.34 -65.58
C PHE A 736 47.04 5.63 -64.75
N VAL A 737 48.07 6.45 -64.98
CA VAL A 737 48.20 7.79 -64.35
C VAL A 737 47.71 8.84 -65.34
N MET A 738 46.55 9.42 -65.08
CA MET A 738 45.96 10.45 -65.93
C MET A 738 46.83 11.72 -65.91
N LYS A 739 47.35 12.14 -67.06
CA LYS A 739 48.21 13.34 -67.21
C LYS A 739 47.42 14.62 -67.51
N THR A 740 46.23 14.83 -66.91
CA THR A 740 45.58 16.16 -66.82
C THR A 740 44.37 16.12 -65.90
N LYS A 741 44.09 17.26 -65.26
CA LYS A 741 42.99 17.53 -64.30
C LYS A 741 41.60 17.30 -64.86
#